data_AF-A0A0F9V166-F1
#
_entry.id   AF-A0A0F9V166-F1
#
_cell.length_a   1.000
_cell.length_b   1.000
_cell.length_c   1.000
_cell.angle_alpha   90.00
_cell.angle_beta   90.00
_cell.angle_gamma   90.00
#
_symmetry.space_group_name_H-M   'P 1'
#
loop_
_entity.id
_entity.type
_entity.pdbx_description
1 polymer ?
#
loop_
_entity_poly.entity_id
_entity_poly.type
_entity_poly.pdbx_seq_one_letter_code
_entity_poly.pdbx_strand_id
1 'polypeptide(L)'
;MKKNLFGKDKNDILENHHDNDLNKYVEAEIRNINILSNENKSYNVIIANKDWKNQRDKIIKKIYNILLLTDINKYKSSNELLIDINKKLNNENYLEKLTEKQLKIVNRITKIIYLILKDKNISISKLISLTKTSYTLLDPIFEIIKIKLPSQQRKSKFFSTEEVLSWRALYMKVGSLYGVQLYLKDNSDVYPSPETLTRRITQSLLEENTDPKEWLNKHKKNQLIINENDLTFILKKFDDYIKSLIKKEYSKEEIFKNIYNNKGNLNLLINNLTKDSDVNYLLYSKRIKTAIYHSLIILGFALLKYNNYESLKNAIIDYNIILNNESNVLRLIKYTLKLYSKFSNINIEKWLPIPRPSNVTQNEIEYWIELLTETRNVEAVRRISEALNMPKRTAITIKTYIKEEIGEKSYKEIISKRTKYEKLKEMAELIGIEKTGFRGYLNTPKKVYIKLNEPNTKFLKWLCGRCDKIFPQTPKEVKKGNWCNQCAYDFSSIKSRTSYEEILEIVKFVSVQKTGVEGKFKMEKVRYYKLKRTKNYKFPFQCGACKLKWKALLSNIRAGHWCPKCSQGYMERVCRNLIEKILSYYYNREIKFPSAKLSKIIKNKNIGYKSAEVIDIIDNLVKFGHLDGHNANLNLGIRINGEQHYHFIPYFHSDIYEFEYNKLLDKYKNKLIKNNNIKLFIIPYYEFDRYIQDYIINKLEKILKIDLSKTPRFIISANYNENQKLMEEYLNNQNCNANNVNNYLSCKKERRFKI
;
A
#
# COMPACT_ATOMS: atom_id res chain seq x y z
N MET A 1 16.41 44.61 -16.91
CA MET A 1 17.22 44.73 -18.14
C MET A 1 16.57 44.02 -19.35
N LYS A 2 15.31 44.34 -19.68
CA LYS A 2 14.68 44.04 -21.00
C LYS A 2 13.51 45.02 -21.20
N LYS A 3 13.84 46.22 -21.64
CA LYS A 3 12.94 47.22 -22.27
C LYS A 3 13.83 48.12 -23.10
N ASN A 4 13.34 48.51 -24.28
CA ASN A 4 13.94 49.36 -25.30
C ASN A 4 14.63 48.56 -26.41
N LEU A 5 13.98 48.54 -27.57
CA LEU A 5 14.51 48.87 -28.89
C LEU A 5 13.52 48.35 -29.93
N PHE A 6 12.61 49.21 -30.41
CA PHE A 6 12.15 49.21 -31.80
C PHE A 6 11.55 50.58 -32.12
N GLY A 7 12.41 51.42 -32.70
CA GLY A 7 12.02 52.59 -33.46
C GLY A 7 12.77 52.53 -34.80
N LYS A 8 12.00 52.77 -35.86
CA LYS A 8 12.38 53.16 -37.22
C LYS A 8 12.66 52.10 -38.31
N ASP A 9 11.95 52.39 -39.39
CA ASP A 9 12.20 52.27 -40.83
C ASP A 9 12.15 50.91 -41.53
N LYS A 10 11.01 50.73 -42.22
CA LYS A 10 10.85 49.94 -43.44
C LYS A 10 11.45 50.75 -44.60
N ASN A 11 12.30 50.12 -45.42
CA ASN A 11 12.15 50.07 -46.87
C ASN A 11 13.13 49.07 -47.51
N ASP A 12 12.57 48.36 -48.50
CA ASP A 12 13.14 47.71 -49.68
C ASP A 12 14.17 46.57 -49.59
N ILE A 13 13.72 45.39 -50.03
CA ILE A 13 14.09 44.70 -51.30
C ILE A 13 13.72 43.23 -51.13
N LEU A 14 12.85 42.68 -51.99
CA LEU A 14 12.81 41.24 -52.26
C LEU A 14 12.11 40.94 -53.60
N GLU A 15 12.90 40.49 -54.56
CA GLU A 15 12.46 39.68 -55.70
C GLU A 15 12.81 38.20 -55.48
N ASN A 16 11.88 37.35 -55.95
CA ASN A 16 12.00 35.97 -56.44
C ASN A 16 12.05 34.74 -55.49
N HIS A 17 10.85 34.15 -55.38
CA HIS A 17 10.40 32.76 -55.58
C HIS A 17 10.83 31.53 -54.72
N HIS A 18 9.76 30.85 -54.28
CA HIS A 18 9.60 29.46 -53.79
C HIS A 18 10.12 29.04 -52.41
N ASP A 19 9.58 29.63 -51.33
CA ASP A 19 9.33 28.92 -50.04
C ASP A 19 8.36 29.68 -49.07
N ASN A 20 7.38 30.40 -49.62
CA ASN A 20 6.61 31.43 -48.86
C ASN A 20 5.55 30.89 -47.89
N ASP A 21 5.01 29.69 -48.09
CA ASP A 21 3.89 29.20 -47.26
C ASP A 21 4.33 28.71 -45.88
N LEU A 22 5.56 28.19 -45.78
CA LEU A 22 6.09 27.70 -44.51
C LEU A 22 6.57 28.85 -43.61
N ASN A 23 7.12 29.92 -44.19
CA ASN A 23 7.53 31.10 -43.44
C ASN A 23 6.32 31.85 -42.87
N LYS A 24 5.24 31.99 -43.67
CA LYS A 24 3.96 32.53 -43.19
C LYS A 24 3.37 31.68 -42.07
N TYR A 25 3.41 30.36 -42.18
CA TYR A 25 2.92 29.46 -41.13
C TYR A 25 3.72 29.60 -39.82
N VAL A 26 5.06 29.65 -39.90
CA VAL A 26 5.91 29.78 -38.71
C VAL A 26 5.76 31.15 -38.05
N GLU A 27 5.69 32.23 -38.84
CA GLU A 27 5.43 33.58 -38.31
C GLU A 27 4.02 33.69 -37.70
N ALA A 28 3.02 33.01 -38.26
CA ALA A 28 1.68 32.92 -37.70
C ALA A 28 1.67 32.14 -36.37
N GLU A 29 2.40 31.03 -36.27
CA GLU A 29 2.52 30.24 -35.03
C GLU A 29 3.20 31.05 -33.91
N ILE A 30 4.29 31.77 -34.24
CA ILE A 30 5.01 32.64 -33.30
C ILE A 30 4.11 33.79 -32.83
N ARG A 31 3.35 34.43 -33.74
CA ARG A 31 2.36 35.46 -33.35
C ARG A 31 1.26 34.90 -32.45
N ASN A 32 0.74 33.71 -32.75
CA ASN A 32 -0.33 33.08 -31.96
C ASN A 32 0.13 32.73 -30.54
N ILE A 33 1.38 32.28 -30.37
CA ILE A 33 1.97 32.02 -29.04
C ILE A 33 2.08 33.31 -28.22
N ASN A 34 2.49 34.41 -28.85
CA ASN A 34 2.64 35.70 -28.16
C ASN A 34 1.30 36.35 -27.77
N ILE A 35 0.26 36.23 -28.61
CA ILE A 35 -1.09 36.77 -28.32
C ILE A 35 -1.72 36.08 -27.09
N LEU A 36 -1.63 34.75 -27.01
CA LEU A 36 -2.21 33.97 -25.91
C LEU A 36 -1.54 34.23 -24.54
N SER A 37 -0.29 34.69 -24.54
CA SER A 37 0.44 35.03 -23.32
C SER A 37 0.00 36.36 -22.68
N ASN A 38 -0.56 37.28 -23.48
CA ASN A 38 -0.88 38.64 -23.05
C ASN A 38 -2.33 38.81 -22.56
N GLU A 39 -3.27 37.94 -22.95
CA GLU A 39 -4.69 38.08 -22.60
C GLU A 39 -5.08 37.48 -21.22
N ASN A 40 -4.18 36.76 -20.54
CA ASN A 40 -4.48 36.07 -19.28
C ASN A 40 -4.28 36.93 -18.00
N LYS A 41 -4.74 38.19 -18.03
CA LYS A 41 -4.83 39.05 -16.84
C LYS A 41 -6.24 39.59 -16.65
N SER A 42 -7.12 38.84 -15.97
CA SER A 42 -7.96 39.32 -14.87
C SER A 42 -9.19 38.42 -14.58
N TYR A 43 -9.59 38.43 -13.30
CA TYR A 43 -10.80 37.90 -12.67
C TYR A 43 -10.95 36.38 -12.49
N ASN A 44 -10.71 35.91 -11.25
CA ASN A 44 -11.13 34.61 -10.74
C ASN A 44 -12.09 34.81 -9.55
N VAL A 45 -13.38 34.49 -9.74
CA VAL A 45 -14.31 34.21 -8.64
C VAL A 45 -14.27 32.69 -8.38
N ILE A 46 -13.91 32.29 -7.16
CA ILE A 46 -13.72 30.88 -6.79
C ILE A 46 -15.03 30.33 -6.21
N ILE A 47 -15.61 29.31 -6.86
CA ILE A 47 -16.71 28.52 -6.29
C ILE A 47 -16.13 27.40 -5.42
N ALA A 48 -16.60 27.28 -4.18
CA ALA A 48 -16.18 26.23 -3.25
C ALA A 48 -16.54 24.82 -3.76
N ASN A 49 -15.67 23.83 -3.50
CA ASN A 49 -15.82 22.44 -3.98
C ASN A 49 -17.15 21.76 -3.59
N LYS A 50 -17.83 22.20 -2.53
CA LYS A 50 -19.10 21.61 -2.05
C LYS A 50 -20.30 22.00 -2.94
N ASP A 51 -20.26 23.19 -3.54
CA ASP A 51 -21.33 23.69 -4.41
C ASP A 51 -21.19 23.22 -5.87
N TRP A 52 -20.00 22.72 -6.23
CA TRP A 52 -19.72 22.24 -7.57
C TRP A 52 -20.61 21.09 -8.02
N LYS A 53 -20.98 20.15 -7.15
CA LYS A 53 -21.83 19.02 -7.54
C LYS A 53 -23.21 19.50 -8.02
N ASN A 54 -23.86 20.36 -7.24
CA ASN A 54 -25.18 20.89 -7.57
C ASN A 54 -25.13 21.78 -8.82
N GLN A 55 -24.10 22.62 -8.94
CA GLN A 55 -23.93 23.48 -10.11
C GLN A 55 -23.60 22.67 -11.37
N ARG A 56 -22.75 21.65 -11.27
CA ARG A 56 -22.45 20.72 -12.36
C ARG A 56 -23.72 20.04 -12.86
N ASP A 57 -24.55 19.53 -11.97
CA ASP A 57 -25.78 18.81 -12.36
C ASP A 57 -26.80 19.77 -13.02
N LYS A 58 -26.87 21.04 -12.57
CA LYS A 58 -27.62 22.11 -13.26
C LYS A 58 -27.08 22.40 -14.66
N ILE A 59 -25.75 22.50 -14.80
CA ILE A 59 -25.08 22.73 -16.10
C ILE A 59 -25.32 21.54 -17.05
N ILE A 60 -25.20 20.29 -16.57
CA ILE A 60 -25.49 19.09 -17.38
C ILE A 60 -26.93 19.14 -17.90
N LYS A 61 -27.91 19.42 -17.03
CA LYS A 61 -29.33 19.56 -17.43
C LYS A 61 -29.52 20.65 -18.47
N LYS A 62 -28.87 21.80 -18.30
CA LYS A 62 -28.99 22.93 -19.22
C LYS A 62 -28.37 22.61 -20.59
N ILE A 63 -27.17 22.04 -20.62
CA ILE A 63 -26.51 21.59 -21.84
C ILE A 63 -27.38 20.58 -22.58
N TYR A 64 -27.96 19.62 -21.85
CA TYR A 64 -28.87 18.63 -22.42
C TYR A 64 -30.12 19.29 -23.02
N ASN A 65 -30.75 20.24 -22.33
CA ASN A 65 -31.92 20.96 -22.85
C ASN A 65 -31.57 21.81 -24.08
N ILE A 66 -30.42 22.50 -24.09
CA ILE A 66 -29.93 23.23 -25.27
C ILE A 66 -29.77 22.25 -26.43
N LEU A 67 -29.19 21.08 -26.18
CA LEU A 67 -28.95 20.07 -27.19
C LEU A 67 -30.22 19.42 -27.74
N LEU A 68 -31.25 19.24 -26.92
CA LEU A 68 -32.55 18.74 -27.38
C LEU A 68 -33.26 19.70 -28.33
N LEU A 69 -33.06 21.01 -28.14
CA LEU A 69 -33.64 22.06 -28.99
C LEU A 69 -32.78 22.41 -30.21
N THR A 70 -31.57 21.86 -30.28
CA THR A 70 -30.59 22.16 -31.32
C THR A 70 -30.57 21.02 -32.33
N ASP A 71 -30.68 21.32 -33.62
CA ASP A 71 -30.45 20.34 -34.68
C ASP A 71 -28.95 19.99 -34.75
N ILE A 72 -28.57 18.92 -34.05
CA ILE A 72 -27.17 18.50 -33.89
C ILE A 72 -26.51 18.14 -35.22
N ASN A 73 -27.30 17.78 -36.24
CA ASN A 73 -26.79 17.43 -37.56
C ASN A 73 -26.22 18.64 -38.31
N LYS A 74 -26.53 19.87 -37.89
CA LYS A 74 -25.96 21.11 -38.47
C LYS A 74 -24.49 21.34 -38.12
N TYR A 75 -23.95 20.63 -37.12
CA TYR A 75 -22.58 20.83 -36.63
C TYR A 75 -21.65 19.73 -37.14
N LYS A 76 -20.61 20.13 -37.88
CA LYS A 76 -19.63 19.21 -38.47
C LYS A 76 -18.76 18.55 -37.40
N SER A 77 -18.60 19.21 -36.24
CA SER A 77 -17.80 18.71 -35.12
C SER A 77 -18.39 19.06 -33.76
N SER A 78 -17.94 18.35 -32.71
CA SER A 78 -18.26 18.70 -31.32
C SER A 78 -17.74 20.07 -30.91
N ASN A 79 -16.72 20.61 -31.58
CA ASN A 79 -16.13 21.91 -31.26
C ASN A 79 -17.01 23.06 -31.75
N GLU A 80 -17.59 22.94 -32.95
CA GLU A 80 -18.54 23.93 -33.47
C GLU A 80 -19.78 24.02 -32.57
N LEU A 81 -20.30 22.86 -32.16
CA LEU A 81 -21.41 22.79 -31.21
C LEU A 81 -21.04 23.36 -29.83
N LEU A 82 -19.82 23.12 -29.37
CA LEU A 82 -19.33 23.66 -28.11
C LEU A 82 -19.28 25.19 -28.12
N ILE A 83 -18.89 25.81 -29.24
CA ILE A 83 -18.89 27.28 -29.38
C ILE A 83 -20.31 27.82 -29.24
N ASP A 84 -21.30 27.21 -29.89
CA ASP A 84 -22.70 27.64 -29.81
C ASP A 84 -23.31 27.43 -28.42
N ILE A 85 -23.03 26.29 -27.79
CA ILE A 85 -23.43 26.02 -26.40
C ILE A 85 -22.80 27.02 -25.44
N ASN A 86 -21.51 27.35 -25.62
CA ASN A 86 -20.84 28.34 -24.78
C ASN A 86 -21.44 29.73 -24.97
N LYS A 87 -21.82 30.13 -26.19
CA LYS A 87 -22.57 31.39 -26.42
C LYS A 87 -23.90 31.38 -25.68
N LYS A 88 -24.68 30.31 -25.78
CA LYS A 88 -25.99 30.18 -25.10
C LYS A 88 -25.85 30.14 -23.58
N LEU A 89 -24.80 29.53 -23.04
CA LEU A 89 -24.53 29.50 -21.59
C LEU A 89 -23.94 30.82 -21.07
N ASN A 90 -23.17 31.55 -21.89
CA ASN A 90 -22.64 32.87 -21.56
C ASN A 90 -23.74 33.92 -21.42
N ASN A 91 -24.76 33.90 -22.30
CA ASN A 91 -25.90 34.82 -22.21
C ASN A 91 -26.68 34.70 -20.88
N GLU A 92 -26.47 33.62 -20.13
CA GLU A 92 -27.09 33.38 -18.82
C GLU A 92 -26.09 33.52 -17.64
N ASN A 93 -24.89 34.08 -17.86
CA ASN A 93 -23.80 34.23 -16.87
C ASN A 93 -23.39 32.94 -16.13
N TYR A 94 -23.57 31.76 -16.75
CA TYR A 94 -23.22 30.48 -16.11
C TYR A 94 -21.72 30.19 -16.15
N LEU A 95 -21.02 30.57 -17.23
CA LEU A 95 -19.62 30.21 -17.44
C LEU A 95 -18.65 31.17 -16.75
N GLU A 96 -19.02 32.43 -16.56
CA GLU A 96 -18.19 33.47 -15.91
C GLU A 96 -17.83 33.12 -14.46
N LYS A 97 -18.65 32.28 -13.81
CA LYS A 97 -18.44 31.85 -12.43
C LYS A 97 -17.62 30.56 -12.32
N LEU A 98 -17.17 29.97 -13.43
CA LEU A 98 -16.46 28.69 -13.43
C LEU A 98 -14.95 28.89 -13.49
N THR A 99 -14.22 28.12 -12.68
CA THR A 99 -12.77 27.99 -12.81
C THR A 99 -12.39 27.29 -14.13
N GLU A 100 -11.15 27.49 -14.59
CA GLU A 100 -10.63 26.83 -15.80
C GLU A 100 -10.77 25.30 -15.76
N LYS A 101 -10.58 24.70 -14.57
CA LYS A 101 -10.76 23.25 -14.36
C LYS A 101 -12.22 22.81 -14.52
N GLN A 102 -13.17 23.63 -14.07
CA GLN A 102 -14.60 23.40 -14.22
C GLN A 102 -15.04 23.56 -15.68
N LEU A 103 -14.53 24.56 -16.40
CA LEU A 103 -14.75 24.74 -17.84
C LEU A 103 -14.25 23.53 -18.65
N LYS A 104 -13.08 22.98 -18.31
CA LYS A 104 -12.59 21.73 -18.92
C LYS A 104 -13.53 20.54 -18.69
N ILE A 105 -14.22 20.48 -17.55
CA ILE A 105 -15.23 19.43 -17.27
C ILE A 105 -16.49 19.67 -18.11
N VAL A 106 -16.95 20.92 -18.21
CA VAL A 106 -18.10 21.31 -19.06
C VAL A 106 -17.85 20.93 -20.51
N ASN A 107 -16.67 21.24 -21.07
CA ASN A 107 -16.31 20.87 -22.44
C ASN A 107 -16.35 19.35 -22.67
N ARG A 108 -15.91 18.56 -21.69
CA ARG A 108 -15.97 17.09 -21.76
C ARG A 108 -17.41 16.57 -21.71
N ILE A 109 -18.24 17.13 -20.84
CA ILE A 109 -19.68 16.82 -20.74
C ILE A 109 -20.36 17.10 -22.08
N THR A 110 -20.15 18.28 -22.65
CA THR A 110 -20.72 18.65 -23.96
C THR A 110 -20.32 17.67 -25.05
N LYS A 111 -19.04 17.28 -25.11
CA LYS A 111 -18.55 16.29 -26.07
C LYS A 111 -19.18 14.91 -25.85
N ILE A 112 -19.34 14.49 -24.60
CA ILE A 112 -20.01 13.22 -24.25
C ILE A 112 -21.46 13.24 -24.75
N ILE A 113 -22.23 14.28 -24.42
CA ILE A 113 -23.64 14.36 -24.81
C ILE A 113 -23.78 14.46 -26.33
N TYR A 114 -22.92 15.22 -27.03
CA TYR A 114 -22.89 15.25 -28.50
C TYR A 114 -22.70 13.85 -29.11
N LEU A 115 -21.74 13.08 -28.61
CA LEU A 115 -21.46 11.74 -29.13
C LEU A 115 -22.62 10.78 -28.88
N ILE A 116 -23.28 10.88 -27.72
CA ILE A 116 -24.47 10.08 -27.39
C ILE A 116 -25.64 10.41 -28.32
N LEU A 117 -25.86 11.70 -28.60
CA LEU A 117 -26.97 12.14 -29.45
C LEU A 117 -26.72 11.83 -30.93
N LYS A 118 -25.45 11.86 -31.38
CA LYS A 118 -25.04 11.53 -32.75
C LYS A 118 -25.05 10.03 -33.03
N ASP A 119 -24.71 9.21 -32.03
CA ASP A 119 -24.70 7.75 -32.13
C ASP A 119 -25.35 7.15 -30.87
N LYS A 120 -26.66 6.86 -30.97
CA LYS A 120 -27.45 6.28 -29.87
C LYS A 120 -26.91 4.91 -29.43
N ASN A 121 -26.10 4.25 -30.25
CA ASN A 121 -25.53 2.92 -29.99
C ASN A 121 -24.04 2.98 -29.60
N ILE A 122 -23.50 4.17 -29.31
CA ILE A 122 -22.10 4.30 -28.91
C ILE A 122 -21.80 3.52 -27.63
N SER A 123 -20.82 2.62 -27.69
CA SER A 123 -20.41 1.84 -26.52
C SER A 123 -19.73 2.73 -25.47
N ILE A 124 -19.88 2.39 -24.18
CA ILE A 124 -19.26 3.15 -23.08
C ILE A 124 -17.74 3.20 -23.22
N SER A 125 -17.10 2.10 -23.65
CA SER A 125 -15.65 2.04 -23.86
C SER A 125 -15.20 2.99 -24.97
N LYS A 126 -15.92 3.03 -26.10
CA LYS A 126 -15.66 3.97 -27.20
C LYS A 126 -15.86 5.40 -26.72
N LEU A 127 -16.90 5.67 -25.95
CA LEU A 127 -17.19 6.98 -25.39
C LEU A 127 -16.11 7.46 -24.40
N ILE A 128 -15.60 6.58 -23.53
CA ILE A 128 -14.46 6.84 -22.64
C ILE A 128 -13.21 7.17 -23.44
N SER A 129 -12.90 6.38 -24.47
CA SER A 129 -11.69 6.58 -25.29
C SER A 129 -11.72 7.92 -26.04
N LEU A 130 -12.86 8.29 -26.64
CA LEU A 130 -13.01 9.51 -27.46
C LEU A 130 -13.03 10.80 -26.62
N THR A 131 -13.44 10.69 -25.36
CA THR A 131 -13.61 11.85 -24.45
C THR A 131 -12.52 11.94 -23.40
N LYS A 132 -11.67 10.90 -23.27
CA LYS A 132 -10.66 10.75 -22.23
C LYS A 132 -11.26 10.97 -20.82
N THR A 133 -12.46 10.41 -20.59
CA THR A 133 -13.22 10.59 -19.34
C THR A 133 -13.19 9.34 -18.46
N SER A 134 -13.65 9.46 -17.21
CA SER A 134 -13.81 8.34 -16.28
C SER A 134 -15.27 7.93 -16.14
N TYR A 135 -15.54 6.68 -15.73
CA TYR A 135 -16.89 6.21 -15.39
C TYR A 135 -17.61 7.13 -14.38
N THR A 136 -16.89 7.68 -13.41
CA THR A 136 -17.49 8.58 -12.39
C THR A 136 -18.08 9.88 -12.96
N LEU A 137 -17.64 10.33 -14.13
CA LEU A 137 -18.24 11.50 -14.80
C LEU A 137 -19.44 11.10 -15.67
N LEU A 138 -19.53 9.83 -16.08
CA LEU A 138 -20.60 9.32 -16.94
C LEU A 138 -21.89 9.03 -16.18
N ASP A 139 -21.80 8.54 -14.94
CA ASP A 139 -22.99 8.19 -14.15
C ASP A 139 -23.99 9.35 -13.99
N PRO A 140 -23.58 10.58 -13.60
CA PRO A 140 -24.51 11.71 -13.47
C PRO A 140 -25.09 12.13 -14.83
N ILE A 141 -24.33 11.97 -15.91
CA ILE A 141 -24.79 12.31 -17.26
C ILE A 141 -25.90 11.35 -17.67
N PHE A 142 -25.68 10.04 -17.56
CA PHE A 142 -26.67 9.02 -17.91
C PHE A 142 -27.95 9.12 -17.07
N GLU A 143 -27.80 9.41 -15.77
CA GLU A 143 -28.94 9.64 -14.86
C GLU A 143 -29.76 10.85 -15.31
N ILE A 144 -29.11 11.97 -15.65
CA ILE A 144 -29.79 13.20 -16.08
C ILE A 144 -30.48 13.05 -17.44
N ILE A 145 -29.83 12.39 -18.40
CA ILE A 145 -30.38 12.21 -19.77
C ILE A 145 -31.33 11.01 -19.88
N LYS A 146 -31.60 10.30 -18.77
CA LYS A 146 -32.52 9.15 -18.69
C LYS A 146 -32.22 8.01 -19.68
N ILE A 147 -30.97 7.84 -20.09
CA ILE A 147 -30.57 6.73 -20.96
C ILE A 147 -30.34 5.48 -20.11
N LYS A 148 -31.12 4.41 -20.36
CA LYS A 148 -30.90 3.10 -19.73
C LYS A 148 -29.62 2.49 -20.29
N LEU A 149 -28.60 2.34 -19.44
CA LEU A 149 -27.39 1.58 -19.77
C LEU A 149 -27.75 0.12 -20.14
N PRO A 150 -27.12 -0.46 -21.19
CA PRO A 150 -27.29 -1.88 -21.52
C PRO A 150 -27.02 -2.79 -20.31
N SER A 151 -27.94 -3.71 -20.06
CA SER A 151 -28.00 -4.57 -18.86
C SER A 151 -26.74 -5.41 -18.61
N GLN A 152 -25.98 -5.77 -19.66
CA GLN A 152 -24.79 -6.62 -19.56
C GLN A 152 -23.59 -5.98 -18.82
N GLN A 153 -23.60 -4.67 -18.57
CA GLN A 153 -22.47 -3.97 -17.93
C GLN A 153 -22.76 -3.49 -16.49
N ARG A 154 -23.88 -3.93 -15.89
CA ARG A 154 -24.19 -3.80 -14.44
C ARG A 154 -23.55 -4.90 -13.56
N LYS A 155 -22.58 -5.68 -14.06
CA LYS A 155 -22.01 -6.82 -13.33
C LYS A 155 -21.29 -6.46 -12.02
N SER A 156 -20.87 -5.21 -11.81
CA SER A 156 -20.33 -4.79 -10.49
C SER A 156 -21.40 -4.65 -9.39
N LYS A 157 -22.71 -4.75 -9.73
CA LYS A 157 -23.82 -4.64 -8.77
C LYS A 157 -24.77 -5.85 -8.70
N PHE A 158 -24.75 -6.79 -9.66
CA PHE A 158 -25.64 -7.95 -9.65
C PHE A 158 -24.89 -9.23 -10.04
N PHE A 159 -24.55 -10.04 -9.04
CA PHE A 159 -24.15 -11.44 -9.19
C PHE A 159 -25.40 -12.32 -9.33
N SER A 160 -25.37 -13.35 -10.17
CA SER A 160 -26.51 -14.25 -10.38
C SER A 160 -26.81 -15.07 -9.11
N THR A 161 -28.04 -15.60 -9.00
CA THR A 161 -28.41 -16.51 -7.91
C THR A 161 -27.50 -17.73 -7.88
N GLU A 162 -27.15 -18.27 -9.05
CA GLU A 162 -26.26 -19.42 -9.20
C GLU A 162 -24.83 -19.15 -8.71
N GLU A 163 -24.30 -17.95 -8.97
CA GLU A 163 -23.00 -17.52 -8.42
C GLU A 163 -23.04 -17.47 -6.89
N VAL A 164 -24.10 -16.92 -6.31
CA VAL A 164 -24.26 -16.83 -4.85
C VAL A 164 -24.39 -18.22 -4.21
N LEU A 165 -25.10 -19.15 -4.86
CA LEU A 165 -25.19 -20.55 -4.42
C LEU A 165 -23.83 -21.26 -4.49
N SER A 166 -23.02 -21.01 -5.53
CA SER A 166 -21.67 -21.54 -5.63
C SER A 166 -20.77 -21.07 -4.47
N TRP A 167 -20.92 -19.80 -4.04
CA TRP A 167 -20.16 -19.25 -2.91
C TRP A 167 -20.58 -19.85 -1.57
N ARG A 168 -21.87 -20.17 -1.39
CA ARG A 168 -22.36 -20.90 -0.21
C ARG A 168 -21.76 -22.29 -0.14
N ALA A 169 -21.78 -23.04 -1.25
CA ALA A 169 -21.16 -24.36 -1.33
C ALA A 169 -19.66 -24.30 -1.01
N LEU A 170 -18.97 -23.27 -1.50
CA LEU A 170 -17.56 -23.03 -1.20
C LEU A 170 -17.33 -22.67 0.27
N TYR A 171 -18.21 -21.87 0.89
CA TYR A 171 -18.15 -21.58 2.33
C TYR A 171 -18.30 -22.86 3.16
N MET A 172 -19.20 -23.77 2.80
CA MET A 172 -19.36 -25.06 3.50
C MET A 172 -18.09 -25.91 3.45
N LYS A 173 -17.32 -25.81 2.36
CA LYS A 173 -16.04 -26.51 2.22
C LYS A 173 -14.92 -25.86 3.02
N VAL A 174 -14.79 -24.54 2.92
CA VAL A 174 -13.65 -23.75 3.42
C VAL A 174 -13.85 -23.25 4.86
N GLY A 175 -15.08 -23.07 5.31
CA GLY A 175 -15.43 -22.65 6.67
C GLY A 175 -15.16 -21.18 6.98
N SER A 176 -14.83 -20.33 5.99
CA SER A 176 -14.64 -18.88 6.20
C SER A 176 -14.94 -18.05 4.96
N LEU A 177 -15.51 -16.85 5.15
CA LEU A 177 -15.81 -15.89 4.07
C LEU A 177 -14.53 -15.36 3.42
N TYR A 178 -13.47 -15.22 4.23
CA TYR A 178 -12.16 -14.81 3.72
C TYR A 178 -11.54 -15.90 2.83
N GLY A 179 -11.66 -17.17 3.21
CA GLY A 179 -11.21 -18.28 2.37
C GLY A 179 -11.99 -18.40 1.06
N VAL A 180 -13.32 -18.18 1.10
CA VAL A 180 -14.15 -18.06 -0.11
C VAL A 180 -13.66 -16.92 -1.01
N GLN A 181 -13.38 -15.75 -0.42
CA GLN A 181 -12.88 -14.61 -1.17
C GLN A 181 -11.52 -14.89 -1.82
N LEU A 182 -10.58 -15.48 -1.07
CA LEU A 182 -9.26 -15.84 -1.60
C LEU A 182 -9.39 -16.82 -2.76
N TYR A 183 -10.23 -17.85 -2.60
CA TYR A 183 -10.51 -18.79 -3.68
C TYR A 183 -11.11 -18.10 -4.91
N LEU A 184 -12.11 -17.22 -4.74
CA LEU A 184 -12.72 -16.50 -5.88
C LEU A 184 -11.75 -15.52 -6.52
N LYS A 185 -10.89 -14.88 -5.73
CA LYS A 185 -9.84 -14.00 -6.23
C LYS A 185 -8.82 -14.75 -7.08
N ASP A 186 -8.57 -16.01 -6.75
CA ASP A 186 -7.62 -16.86 -7.47
C ASP A 186 -8.25 -17.57 -8.69
N ASN A 187 -9.59 -17.64 -8.78
CA ASN A 187 -10.29 -18.47 -9.79
C ASN A 187 -11.39 -17.73 -10.61
N SER A 188 -11.62 -16.43 -10.41
CA SER A 188 -12.65 -15.66 -11.14
C SER A 188 -12.16 -14.26 -11.51
N ASP A 189 -12.44 -13.82 -12.75
CA ASP A 189 -12.15 -12.46 -13.25
C ASP A 189 -12.92 -11.37 -12.49
N VAL A 190 -14.05 -11.74 -11.88
CA VAL A 190 -14.87 -10.86 -11.05
C VAL A 190 -15.08 -11.55 -9.71
N TYR A 191 -14.52 -10.96 -8.64
CA TYR A 191 -14.73 -11.46 -7.28
C TYR A 191 -15.35 -10.38 -6.39
N PRO A 192 -16.35 -10.74 -5.57
CA PRO A 192 -16.99 -9.84 -4.62
C PRO A 192 -16.05 -9.41 -3.47
N SER A 193 -16.29 -8.21 -2.92
CA SER A 193 -15.70 -7.81 -1.63
C SER A 193 -16.23 -8.69 -0.48
N PRO A 194 -15.57 -8.76 0.69
CA PRO A 194 -16.06 -9.52 1.84
C PRO A 194 -17.46 -9.07 2.27
N GLU A 195 -17.74 -7.77 2.20
CA GLU A 195 -19.06 -7.20 2.50
C GLU A 195 -20.11 -7.65 1.48
N THR A 196 -19.71 -7.76 0.21
CA THR A 196 -20.60 -8.24 -0.86
C THR A 196 -20.90 -9.73 -0.72
N LEU A 197 -19.89 -10.56 -0.40
CA LEU A 197 -20.07 -11.97 -0.07
C LEU A 197 -21.02 -12.14 1.12
N THR A 198 -20.73 -11.43 2.21
CA THR A 198 -21.55 -11.47 3.43
C THR A 198 -23.00 -11.10 3.11
N ARG A 199 -23.22 -9.98 2.44
CA ARG A 199 -24.55 -9.48 2.10
C ARG A 199 -25.33 -10.45 1.21
N ARG A 200 -24.70 -11.00 0.17
CA ARG A 200 -25.39 -11.87 -0.81
C ARG A 200 -25.66 -13.27 -0.26
N ILE A 201 -24.71 -13.85 0.48
CA ILE A 201 -24.93 -15.15 1.16
C ILE A 201 -26.03 -15.01 2.22
N THR A 202 -26.00 -13.93 3.03
CA THR A 202 -27.05 -13.64 4.02
C THR A 202 -28.41 -13.50 3.36
N GLN A 203 -28.49 -12.73 2.26
CA GLN A 203 -29.74 -12.55 1.52
C GLN A 203 -30.28 -13.88 0.99
N SER A 204 -29.43 -14.71 0.37
CA SER A 204 -29.82 -16.02 -0.15
C SER A 204 -30.30 -16.97 0.96
N LEU A 205 -29.75 -16.88 2.17
CA LEU A 205 -30.22 -17.68 3.32
C LEU A 205 -31.59 -17.20 3.82
N LEU A 206 -31.81 -15.89 3.86
CA LEU A 206 -33.10 -15.31 4.25
C LEU A 206 -34.22 -15.65 3.25
N GLU A 207 -33.91 -15.69 1.95
CA GLU A 207 -34.86 -16.12 0.90
C GLU A 207 -35.30 -17.58 1.08
N GLU A 208 -34.50 -18.41 1.76
CA GLU A 208 -34.79 -19.81 2.11
C GLU A 208 -35.34 -19.97 3.55
N ASN A 209 -35.76 -18.88 4.21
CA ASN A 209 -36.17 -18.87 5.62
C ASN A 209 -35.14 -19.51 6.58
N THR A 210 -33.86 -19.44 6.25
CA THR A 210 -32.75 -19.97 7.07
C THR A 210 -32.07 -18.83 7.82
N ASP A 211 -31.91 -18.95 9.16
CA ASP A 211 -31.19 -17.95 9.94
C ASP A 211 -29.71 -17.89 9.52
N PRO A 212 -29.22 -16.74 9.01
CA PRO A 212 -27.86 -16.66 8.49
C PRO A 212 -26.78 -16.89 9.55
N LYS A 213 -27.06 -16.53 10.81
CA LYS A 213 -26.09 -16.62 11.91
C LYS A 213 -25.93 -18.06 12.36
N GLU A 214 -27.04 -18.80 12.48
CA GLU A 214 -27.07 -20.23 12.76
C GLU A 214 -26.39 -21.03 11.64
N TRP A 215 -26.72 -20.74 10.38
CA TRP A 215 -26.12 -21.42 9.22
C TRP A 215 -24.60 -21.20 9.14
N LEU A 216 -24.14 -19.94 9.28
CA LEU A 216 -22.71 -19.63 9.28
C LEU A 216 -22.00 -20.34 10.44
N ASN A 217 -22.59 -20.40 11.63
CA ASN A 217 -22.01 -21.10 12.78
C ASN A 217 -21.98 -22.62 12.57
N LYS A 218 -23.03 -23.22 12.00
CA LYS A 218 -23.12 -24.66 11.70
C LYS A 218 -22.02 -25.11 10.72
N HIS A 219 -21.71 -24.28 9.73
CA HIS A 219 -20.71 -24.58 8.70
C HIS A 219 -19.33 -23.98 8.97
N LYS A 220 -19.16 -23.33 10.12
CA LYS A 220 -17.85 -22.85 10.58
C LYS A 220 -17.03 -24.05 11.04
N LYS A 221 -16.11 -24.51 10.19
CA LYS A 221 -15.15 -25.55 10.60
C LYS A 221 -14.26 -24.99 11.72
N ASN A 222 -14.30 -25.64 12.88
CA ASN A 222 -13.49 -25.29 14.05
C ASN A 222 -12.01 -25.27 13.67
N GLN A 223 -11.29 -24.24 14.15
CA GLN A 223 -9.84 -24.34 14.27
C GLN A 223 -9.52 -25.54 15.19
N LEU A 224 -8.73 -26.50 14.68
CA LEU A 224 -8.17 -27.71 15.30
C LEU A 224 -8.35 -27.88 16.83
N ILE A 225 -9.07 -28.94 17.24
CA ILE A 225 -9.13 -29.45 18.62
C ILE A 225 -8.20 -30.68 18.70
N ILE A 226 -7.22 -30.67 19.61
CA ILE A 226 -6.31 -31.81 19.89
C ILE A 226 -7.07 -32.84 20.73
N ASN A 227 -7.03 -34.13 20.38
CA ASN A 227 -7.69 -35.17 21.18
C ASN A 227 -6.79 -35.66 22.35
N GLU A 228 -7.38 -36.37 23.31
CA GLU A 228 -6.74 -36.80 24.56
C GLU A 228 -5.65 -37.88 24.36
N ASN A 229 -5.74 -38.66 23.28
CA ASN A 229 -4.76 -39.69 22.93
C ASN A 229 -3.48 -39.08 22.37
N ASP A 230 -3.59 -38.04 21.54
CA ASP A 230 -2.45 -37.30 20.99
C ASP A 230 -1.65 -36.61 22.11
N LEU A 231 -2.36 -36.08 23.11
CA LEU A 231 -1.77 -35.46 24.29
C LEU A 231 -1.00 -36.49 25.14
N THR A 232 -1.60 -37.68 25.34
CA THR A 232 -0.99 -38.76 26.12
C THR A 232 0.28 -39.31 25.46
N PHE A 233 0.29 -39.45 24.14
CA PHE A 233 1.46 -39.89 23.37
C PHE A 233 2.63 -38.90 23.48
N ILE A 234 2.35 -37.59 23.33
CA ILE A 234 3.36 -36.53 23.45
C ILE A 234 3.96 -36.51 24.86
N LEU A 235 3.13 -36.66 25.90
CA LEU A 235 3.58 -36.69 27.28
C LEU A 235 4.45 -37.92 27.59
N LYS A 236 4.13 -39.10 27.02
CA LYS A 236 4.93 -40.32 27.20
C LYS A 236 6.32 -40.20 26.57
N LYS A 237 6.42 -39.72 25.33
CA LYS A 237 7.72 -39.49 24.66
C LYS A 237 8.58 -38.46 25.37
N PHE A 238 7.94 -37.48 26.00
CA PHE A 238 8.60 -36.47 26.80
C PHE A 238 9.17 -37.04 28.11
N ASP A 239 8.41 -37.90 28.80
CA ASP A 239 8.84 -38.59 30.01
C ASP A 239 10.06 -39.52 29.74
N ASP A 240 10.02 -40.29 28.65
CA ASP A 240 11.14 -41.15 28.24
C ASP A 240 12.44 -40.37 27.99
N TYR A 241 12.32 -39.17 27.40
CA TYR A 241 13.46 -38.29 27.15
C TYR A 241 14.05 -37.72 28.45
N ILE A 242 13.23 -37.27 29.39
CA ILE A 242 13.70 -36.78 30.70
C ILE A 242 14.40 -37.91 31.47
N LYS A 243 13.84 -39.12 31.48
CA LYS A 243 14.49 -40.30 32.07
C LYS A 243 15.83 -40.62 31.43
N SER A 244 15.97 -40.43 30.11
CA SER A 244 17.23 -40.63 29.40
C SER A 244 18.31 -39.60 29.76
N LEU A 245 17.91 -38.38 30.09
CA LEU A 245 18.84 -37.32 30.54
C LEU A 245 19.30 -37.55 31.98
N ILE A 246 18.42 -38.06 32.85
CA ILE A 246 18.73 -38.38 34.25
C ILE A 246 19.69 -39.58 34.33
N LYS A 247 19.57 -40.57 33.43
CA LYS A 247 20.47 -41.75 33.38
C LYS A 247 21.92 -41.45 33.00
N LYS A 248 22.24 -40.25 32.48
CA LYS A 248 23.59 -39.91 31.99
C LYS A 248 24.50 -39.21 33.01
N GLU A 249 24.18 -39.30 34.30
CA GLU A 249 24.97 -38.75 35.43
C GLU A 249 25.39 -37.27 35.28
N TYR A 250 24.60 -36.45 34.59
CA TYR A 250 24.85 -35.01 34.56
C TYR A 250 24.54 -34.39 35.93
N SER A 251 25.41 -33.47 36.39
CA SER A 251 25.12 -32.69 37.59
C SER A 251 23.84 -31.85 37.40
N LYS A 252 23.10 -31.60 38.49
CA LYS A 252 21.82 -30.87 38.45
C LYS A 252 21.95 -29.48 37.81
N GLU A 253 23.07 -28.80 38.02
CA GLU A 253 23.38 -27.51 37.38
C GLU A 253 23.71 -27.63 35.89
N GLU A 254 24.33 -28.73 35.42
CA GLU A 254 24.62 -28.93 33.99
C GLU A 254 23.38 -29.26 33.16
N ILE A 255 22.45 -30.04 33.71
CA ILE A 255 21.15 -30.29 33.06
C ILE A 255 20.43 -28.96 32.84
N PHE A 256 20.46 -28.09 33.84
CA PHE A 256 19.81 -26.78 33.75
C PHE A 256 20.53 -25.81 32.81
N LYS A 257 21.86 -25.71 32.86
CA LYS A 257 22.63 -24.91 31.90
C LYS A 257 22.39 -25.37 30.47
N ASN A 258 22.30 -26.68 30.24
CA ASN A 258 22.00 -27.21 28.91
C ASN A 258 20.58 -26.89 28.43
N ILE A 259 19.57 -26.96 29.32
CA ILE A 259 18.18 -26.61 28.98
C ILE A 259 18.03 -25.10 28.73
N TYR A 260 18.69 -24.27 29.55
CA TYR A 260 18.54 -22.82 29.51
C TYR A 260 19.35 -22.15 28.40
N ASN A 261 20.59 -22.60 28.15
CA ASN A 261 21.50 -21.96 27.19
C ASN A 261 21.35 -22.48 25.75
N ASN A 262 20.83 -23.69 25.54
CA ASN A 262 20.63 -24.23 24.19
C ASN A 262 19.22 -23.97 23.63
N LYS A 263 18.87 -22.68 23.51
CA LYS A 263 17.68 -22.25 22.76
C LYS A 263 17.69 -22.74 21.30
N GLY A 264 18.90 -23.00 20.75
CA GLY A 264 19.13 -23.61 19.44
C GLY A 264 18.90 -25.13 19.38
N ASN A 265 19.28 -25.90 20.40
CA ASN A 265 19.03 -27.35 20.41
C ASN A 265 17.60 -27.72 20.80
N LEU A 266 16.82 -26.83 21.41
CA LEU A 266 15.38 -27.05 21.61
C LEU A 266 14.62 -27.05 20.27
N ASN A 267 15.06 -26.25 19.29
CA ASN A 267 14.58 -26.37 17.91
C ASN A 267 15.05 -27.67 17.27
N LEU A 268 16.25 -28.16 17.59
CA LEU A 268 16.74 -29.46 17.15
C LEU A 268 15.94 -30.62 17.77
N LEU A 269 15.51 -30.50 19.02
CA LEU A 269 14.63 -31.44 19.73
C LEU A 269 13.22 -31.45 19.14
N ILE A 270 12.64 -30.26 18.90
CA ILE A 270 11.36 -30.12 18.18
C ILE A 270 11.50 -30.70 16.76
N ASN A 271 12.60 -30.44 16.07
CA ASN A 271 12.87 -30.97 14.73
C ASN A 271 13.10 -32.50 14.70
N ASN A 272 13.67 -33.07 15.77
CA ASN A 272 13.84 -34.51 15.91
C ASN A 272 12.54 -35.22 16.31
N LEU A 273 11.67 -34.56 17.07
CA LEU A 273 10.31 -35.02 17.36
C LEU A 273 9.37 -34.91 16.13
N THR A 274 9.68 -34.06 15.15
CA THR A 274 8.90 -33.85 13.91
C THR A 274 9.36 -34.68 12.70
N LYS A 275 10.28 -35.64 12.90
CA LYS A 275 10.69 -36.57 11.82
C LYS A 275 9.60 -37.61 11.49
N ASP A 276 8.59 -37.73 12.34
CA ASP A 276 7.39 -38.53 12.08
C ASP A 276 6.35 -37.68 11.35
N SER A 277 5.86 -38.15 10.20
CA SER A 277 5.01 -37.39 9.28
C SER A 277 3.68 -36.94 9.90
N ASP A 278 3.20 -37.66 10.91
CA ASP A 278 1.88 -37.45 11.49
C ASP A 278 1.84 -36.32 12.53
N VAL A 279 3.01 -35.86 13.01
CA VAL A 279 3.12 -34.81 14.05
C VAL A 279 3.29 -33.40 13.45
N ASN A 280 3.67 -33.31 12.17
CA ASN A 280 3.95 -32.03 11.49
C ASN A 280 2.72 -31.11 11.36
N TYR A 281 1.50 -31.66 11.34
CA TYR A 281 0.27 -30.87 11.21
C TYR A 281 -0.14 -30.19 12.53
N LEU A 282 0.16 -30.81 13.68
CA LEU A 282 -0.24 -30.32 15.01
C LEU A 282 0.64 -29.16 15.50
N LEU A 283 1.92 -29.12 15.14
CA LEU A 283 2.89 -28.16 15.72
C LEU A 283 3.00 -26.80 15.00
N TYR A 284 2.17 -26.53 13.99
CA TYR A 284 2.06 -25.21 13.36
C TYR A 284 1.31 -24.19 14.24
N SER A 285 0.62 -24.66 15.28
CA SER A 285 -0.02 -23.78 16.26
C SER A 285 1.04 -23.14 17.17
N LYS A 286 1.21 -21.82 17.03
CA LYS A 286 2.04 -20.98 17.92
C LYS A 286 1.67 -21.17 19.41
N ARG A 287 0.42 -21.53 19.72
CA ARG A 287 -0.07 -21.79 21.08
C ARG A 287 0.47 -23.10 21.66
N ILE A 288 0.53 -24.18 20.89
CA ILE A 288 1.03 -25.49 21.34
C ILE A 288 2.53 -25.42 21.61
N LYS A 289 3.30 -24.76 20.74
CA LYS A 289 4.74 -24.51 20.96
C LYS A 289 5.00 -23.70 22.24
N THR A 290 4.12 -22.76 22.57
CA THR A 290 4.22 -21.95 23.79
C THR A 290 3.87 -22.75 25.05
N ALA A 291 2.85 -23.61 24.97
CA ALA A 291 2.44 -24.48 26.09
C ALA A 291 3.52 -25.52 26.45
N ILE A 292 4.15 -26.14 25.45
CA ILE A 292 5.28 -27.06 25.64
C ILE A 292 6.47 -26.31 26.24
N TYR A 293 6.76 -25.09 25.78
CA TYR A 293 7.82 -24.23 26.32
C TYR A 293 7.60 -23.90 27.80
N HIS A 294 6.38 -23.53 28.19
CA HIS A 294 6.06 -23.19 29.58
C HIS A 294 6.09 -24.43 30.49
N SER A 295 5.63 -25.58 29.99
CA SER A 295 5.67 -26.84 30.75
C SER A 295 7.10 -27.30 31.04
N LEU A 296 8.00 -27.13 30.06
CA LEU A 296 9.44 -27.40 30.19
C LEU A 296 10.13 -26.46 31.20
N ILE A 297 9.74 -25.19 31.22
CA ILE A 297 10.27 -24.19 32.17
C ILE A 297 9.79 -24.50 33.59
N ILE A 298 8.50 -24.80 33.77
CA ILE A 298 7.92 -25.15 35.08
C ILE A 298 8.54 -26.44 35.64
N LEU A 299 8.74 -27.46 34.80
CA LEU A 299 9.38 -28.71 35.20
C LEU A 299 10.86 -28.50 35.57
N GLY A 300 11.58 -27.67 34.81
CA GLY A 300 12.96 -27.29 35.10
C GLY A 300 13.10 -26.55 36.44
N PHE A 301 12.16 -25.64 36.76
CA PHE A 301 12.15 -24.93 38.05
C PHE A 301 11.78 -25.83 39.23
N ALA A 302 10.85 -26.77 39.04
CA ALA A 302 10.46 -27.73 40.06
C ALA A 302 11.60 -28.69 40.43
N LEU A 303 12.35 -29.17 39.43
CA LEU A 303 13.50 -30.06 39.62
C LEU A 303 14.72 -29.37 40.26
N LEU A 304 14.86 -28.06 40.06
CA LEU A 304 16.03 -27.31 40.51
C LEU A 304 16.00 -26.87 41.96
N LYS A 305 14.83 -26.53 42.49
CA LYS A 305 14.81 -25.62 43.65
C LYS A 305 14.18 -26.21 44.91
N TYR A 306 13.35 -27.24 44.84
CA TYR A 306 12.50 -27.58 45.99
C TYR A 306 12.32 -29.07 46.23
N ASN A 307 12.92 -29.56 47.30
CA ASN A 307 12.41 -30.71 48.08
C ASN A 307 11.28 -30.27 49.04
N ASN A 308 10.65 -29.11 48.83
CA ASN A 308 9.63 -28.56 49.74
C ASN A 308 8.37 -28.09 48.99
N TYR A 309 7.24 -28.70 49.38
CA TYR A 309 5.88 -28.50 48.89
C TYR A 309 5.38 -27.04 48.94
N GLU A 310 5.71 -26.27 49.98
CA GLU A 310 5.15 -24.92 50.19
C GLU A 310 5.63 -23.92 49.12
N SER A 311 6.81 -24.18 48.55
CA SER A 311 7.37 -23.33 47.50
C SER A 311 6.94 -23.73 46.09
N LEU A 312 6.63 -25.01 45.86
CA LEU A 312 5.99 -25.46 44.62
C LEU A 312 4.56 -24.91 44.51
N LYS A 313 3.83 -24.87 45.63
CA LYS A 313 2.53 -24.21 45.76
C LYS A 313 2.60 -22.74 45.36
N ASN A 314 3.58 -21.98 45.87
CA ASN A 314 3.76 -20.57 45.53
C ASN A 314 4.17 -20.38 44.06
N ALA A 315 5.05 -21.23 43.52
CA ALA A 315 5.44 -21.16 42.11
C ALA A 315 4.27 -21.46 41.15
N ILE A 316 3.41 -22.43 41.48
CA ILE A 316 2.22 -22.77 40.69
C ILE A 316 1.16 -21.67 40.80
N ILE A 317 0.98 -21.05 41.97
CA ILE A 317 0.06 -19.91 42.18
C ILE A 317 0.54 -18.69 41.40
N ASP A 318 1.83 -18.37 41.46
CA ASP A 318 2.43 -17.25 40.73
C ASP A 318 2.34 -17.43 39.21
N TYR A 319 2.40 -18.69 38.73
CA TYR A 319 2.28 -18.98 37.29
C TYR A 319 0.82 -19.17 36.80
N ASN A 320 -0.11 -19.61 37.65
CA ASN A 320 -1.54 -19.65 37.32
C ASN A 320 -2.11 -18.24 37.12
N ILE A 321 -1.49 -17.22 37.72
CA ILE A 321 -1.80 -15.80 37.48
C ILE A 321 -1.45 -15.39 36.03
N ILE A 322 -0.59 -16.15 35.32
CA ILE A 322 -0.12 -15.85 33.97
C ILE A 322 -0.96 -16.53 32.86
N LEU A 323 -1.80 -17.52 33.18
CA LEU A 323 -2.55 -18.31 32.18
C LEU A 323 -4.07 -18.31 32.44
N ASN A 324 -4.78 -17.34 31.85
CA ASN A 324 -6.25 -17.37 31.71
C ASN A 324 -6.59 -17.71 30.25
N ASN A 325 -7.21 -18.81 29.84
CA ASN A 325 -7.95 -19.91 30.47
C ASN A 325 -7.97 -21.04 29.41
N GLU A 326 -7.85 -22.32 29.77
CA GLU A 326 -8.33 -23.45 28.95
C GLU A 326 -8.46 -24.68 29.86
N SER A 327 -9.64 -25.31 29.88
CA SER A 327 -9.97 -26.46 30.73
C SER A 327 -8.98 -27.63 30.62
N ASN A 328 -8.20 -27.68 29.53
CA ASN A 328 -7.16 -28.67 29.29
C ASN A 328 -5.90 -28.45 30.14
N VAL A 329 -5.53 -27.20 30.47
CA VAL A 329 -4.40 -26.89 31.36
C VAL A 329 -4.77 -27.19 32.81
N LEU A 330 -6.00 -26.83 33.21
CA LEU A 330 -6.56 -27.21 34.51
C LEU A 330 -6.75 -28.73 34.62
N ARG A 331 -7.11 -29.44 33.54
CA ARG A 331 -7.13 -30.91 33.50
C ARG A 331 -5.73 -31.50 33.64
N LEU A 332 -4.73 -30.96 32.96
CA LEU A 332 -3.33 -31.40 33.08
C LEU A 332 -2.81 -31.20 34.52
N ILE A 333 -3.02 -30.01 35.09
CA ILE A 333 -2.61 -29.69 36.46
C ILE A 333 -3.35 -30.59 37.47
N LYS A 334 -4.67 -30.80 37.30
CA LYS A 334 -5.43 -31.71 38.16
C LYS A 334 -4.98 -33.17 38.00
N TYR A 335 -4.64 -33.61 36.80
CA TYR A 335 -4.18 -34.98 36.54
C TYR A 335 -2.77 -35.21 37.12
N THR A 336 -1.88 -34.24 37.00
CA THR A 336 -0.53 -34.24 37.59
C THR A 336 -0.58 -34.22 39.11
N LEU A 337 -1.45 -33.39 39.71
CA LEU A 337 -1.66 -33.36 41.16
C LEU A 337 -2.33 -34.64 41.70
N LYS A 338 -3.23 -35.26 40.92
CA LYS A 338 -3.88 -36.55 41.25
C LYS A 338 -2.94 -37.76 41.11
N LEU A 339 -1.99 -37.70 40.18
CA LEU A 339 -0.89 -38.66 40.10
C LEU A 339 0.04 -38.50 41.30
N TYR A 340 0.39 -37.28 41.67
CA TYR A 340 1.28 -37.01 42.80
C TYR A 340 0.66 -37.38 44.16
N SER A 341 -0.63 -37.12 44.37
CA SER A 341 -1.33 -37.48 45.62
C SER A 341 -1.48 -39.00 45.82
N LYS A 342 -1.46 -39.80 44.74
CA LYS A 342 -1.35 -41.27 44.81
C LYS A 342 0.01 -41.75 45.32
N PHE A 343 1.04 -40.90 45.31
CA PHE A 343 2.38 -41.23 45.78
C PHE A 343 2.74 -40.60 47.14
N SER A 344 1.91 -39.70 47.70
CA SER A 344 2.33 -38.86 48.86
C SER A 344 1.45 -38.84 50.11
N ASN A 345 0.36 -39.60 50.23
CA ASN A 345 -0.43 -39.79 51.48
C ASN A 345 -0.81 -38.50 52.28
N ILE A 346 -1.42 -37.46 51.68
CA ILE A 346 -1.82 -36.23 52.43
C ILE A 346 -3.29 -35.80 52.14
N ASN A 347 -3.99 -35.34 53.20
CA ASN A 347 -5.39 -34.84 53.22
C ASN A 347 -5.47 -33.35 53.64
N ILE A 348 -6.37 -32.55 53.05
CA ILE A 348 -6.24 -31.08 52.90
C ILE A 348 -7.24 -30.23 53.74
N GLU A 349 -8.18 -30.80 54.51
CA GLU A 349 -9.36 -30.07 55.02
C GLU A 349 -9.29 -29.36 56.40
N LYS A 350 -8.15 -28.89 56.91
CA LYS A 350 -8.14 -28.05 58.15
C LYS A 350 -7.34 -26.76 57.91
N TRP A 351 -7.41 -25.80 58.85
CA TRP A 351 -6.48 -24.66 59.08
C TRP A 351 -6.99 -23.23 58.74
N LEU A 352 -7.45 -22.49 59.79
CA LEU A 352 -7.04 -21.10 60.20
C LEU A 352 -7.91 -20.49 61.35
N PRO A 353 -7.31 -19.89 62.42
CA PRO A 353 -8.00 -18.89 63.29
C PRO A 353 -7.16 -17.64 63.71
N ILE A 354 -7.80 -16.47 63.99
CA ILE A 354 -7.25 -15.28 64.74
C ILE A 354 -8.43 -14.46 65.43
N PRO A 355 -8.25 -13.44 66.34
CA PRO A 355 -8.96 -13.28 67.63
C PRO A 355 -9.91 -12.04 67.72
N ARG A 356 -10.49 -11.72 68.91
CA ARG A 356 -11.65 -10.79 69.11
C ARG A 356 -11.36 -9.40 69.75
N PRO A 357 -12.27 -8.42 69.55
CA PRO A 357 -12.14 -7.01 69.96
C PRO A 357 -13.11 -6.59 71.09
N SER A 358 -12.65 -5.91 72.15
CA SER A 358 -13.59 -5.41 73.18
C SER A 358 -13.30 -4.02 73.77
N ASN A 359 -12.25 -3.29 73.40
CA ASN A 359 -11.95 -1.98 74.03
C ASN A 359 -11.62 -0.88 72.98
N VAL A 360 -12.62 -0.16 72.48
CA VAL A 360 -12.44 1.10 71.72
C VAL A 360 -13.20 2.21 72.45
N THR A 361 -12.57 3.36 72.68
CA THR A 361 -13.11 4.47 73.49
C THR A 361 -13.86 5.51 72.66
N GLN A 362 -14.74 6.29 73.29
CA GLN A 362 -15.56 7.33 72.66
C GLN A 362 -14.72 8.48 72.06
N ASN A 363 -13.61 8.84 72.72
CA ASN A 363 -12.71 9.90 72.23
C ASN A 363 -11.95 9.49 70.97
N GLU A 364 -11.64 8.19 70.82
CA GLU A 364 -11.07 7.68 69.58
C GLU A 364 -12.10 7.80 68.44
N ILE A 365 -13.37 7.48 68.70
CA ILE A 365 -14.46 7.62 67.72
C ILE A 365 -14.62 9.07 67.26
N GLU A 366 -14.54 10.06 68.17
CA GLU A 366 -14.67 11.48 67.84
C GLU A 366 -13.47 12.02 67.04
N TYR A 367 -12.24 11.64 67.40
CA TYR A 367 -11.04 11.94 66.61
C TYR A 367 -11.12 11.39 65.17
N TRP A 368 -11.65 10.17 65.00
CA TRP A 368 -11.84 9.58 63.68
C TRP A 368 -12.94 10.28 62.87
N ILE A 369 -13.99 10.79 63.51
CA ILE A 369 -15.06 11.56 62.85
C ILE A 369 -14.53 12.90 62.33
N GLU A 370 -13.68 13.58 63.08
CA GLU A 370 -13.04 14.83 62.67
C GLU A 370 -12.14 14.61 61.42
N LEU A 371 -11.31 13.57 61.44
CA LEU A 371 -10.46 13.15 60.31
C LEU A 371 -11.27 12.77 59.04
N LEU A 372 -12.49 12.25 59.22
CA LEU A 372 -13.39 11.87 58.12
C LEU A 372 -14.10 13.06 57.48
N THR A 373 -14.40 14.07 58.28
CA THR A 373 -15.06 15.30 57.85
C THR A 373 -14.12 16.15 56.98
N GLU A 374 -12.84 16.18 57.32
CA GLU A 374 -11.81 16.87 56.53
C GLU A 374 -11.43 16.12 55.24
N THR A 375 -11.34 14.79 55.27
CA THR A 375 -10.80 14.01 54.13
C THR A 375 -11.85 13.57 53.10
N ARG A 376 -13.14 13.59 53.45
CA ARG A 376 -14.28 13.12 52.63
C ARG A 376 -14.06 11.74 51.97
N ASN A 377 -13.31 10.84 52.64
CA ASN A 377 -12.87 9.56 52.07
C ASN A 377 -13.58 8.34 52.68
N VAL A 378 -14.74 7.99 52.10
CA VAL A 378 -15.57 6.83 52.49
C VAL A 378 -14.84 5.47 52.45
N GLU A 379 -13.74 5.32 51.69
CA GLU A 379 -12.98 4.06 51.65
C GLU A 379 -12.06 3.89 52.88
N ALA A 380 -11.63 5.00 53.49
CA ALA A 380 -10.94 4.96 54.78
C ALA A 380 -11.88 4.42 55.87
N VAL A 381 -13.14 4.89 55.89
CA VAL A 381 -14.19 4.39 56.81
C VAL A 381 -14.38 2.88 56.68
N ARG A 382 -14.48 2.36 55.46
CA ARG A 382 -14.70 0.92 55.22
C ARG A 382 -13.51 0.08 55.69
N ARG A 383 -12.29 0.51 55.36
CA ARG A 383 -11.06 -0.21 55.73
C ARG A 383 -10.76 -0.14 57.23
N ILE A 384 -11.07 0.96 57.90
CA ILE A 384 -10.93 1.11 59.35
C ILE A 384 -12.00 0.27 60.08
N SER A 385 -13.23 0.27 59.57
CA SER A 385 -14.32 -0.57 60.08
C SER A 385 -14.04 -2.07 59.96
N GLU A 386 -13.43 -2.50 58.84
CA GLU A 386 -13.00 -3.88 58.60
C GLU A 386 -11.75 -4.26 59.42
N ALA A 387 -10.78 -3.36 59.59
CA ALA A 387 -9.56 -3.62 60.36
C ALA A 387 -9.80 -3.70 61.89
N LEU A 388 -10.83 -3.02 62.40
CA LEU A 388 -11.18 -2.98 63.83
C LEU A 388 -12.35 -3.91 64.21
N ASN A 389 -12.89 -4.69 63.26
CA ASN A 389 -14.02 -5.60 63.46
C ASN A 389 -15.25 -4.93 64.12
N MET A 390 -15.55 -3.68 63.74
CA MET A 390 -16.61 -2.91 64.38
C MET A 390 -18.01 -3.50 64.10
N PRO A 391 -18.97 -3.42 65.05
CA PRO A 391 -20.33 -3.90 64.84
C PRO A 391 -21.02 -3.18 63.68
N LYS A 392 -21.79 -3.93 62.87
CA LYS A 392 -22.57 -3.42 61.71
C LYS A 392 -23.36 -2.14 62.00
N ARG A 393 -23.84 -1.94 63.24
CA ARG A 393 -24.61 -0.75 63.65
C ARG A 393 -23.81 0.55 63.50
N THR A 394 -22.53 0.59 63.83
CA THR A 394 -21.72 1.81 63.78
C THR A 394 -21.41 2.24 62.34
N ALA A 395 -21.16 1.27 61.45
CA ALA A 395 -20.99 1.52 60.02
C ALA A 395 -22.29 2.01 59.35
N ILE A 396 -23.46 1.59 59.88
CA ILE A 396 -24.77 2.07 59.43
C ILE A 396 -24.95 3.53 59.85
N THR A 397 -24.61 3.91 61.08
CA THR A 397 -24.75 5.29 61.58
C THR A 397 -23.94 6.29 60.76
N ILE A 398 -22.67 6.00 60.47
CA ILE A 398 -21.80 6.87 59.64
C ILE A 398 -22.35 6.99 58.21
N LYS A 399 -22.88 5.89 57.65
CA LYS A 399 -23.49 5.87 56.32
C LYS A 399 -24.78 6.68 56.24
N THR A 400 -25.59 6.68 57.30
CA THR A 400 -26.83 7.45 57.42
C THR A 400 -26.52 8.95 57.51
N TYR A 401 -25.58 9.34 58.37
CA TYR A 401 -25.16 10.73 58.53
C TYR A 401 -24.61 11.35 57.23
N ILE A 402 -23.76 10.61 56.50
CA ILE A 402 -23.26 11.07 55.19
C ILE A 402 -24.40 11.23 54.18
N LYS A 403 -25.43 10.36 54.20
CA LYS A 403 -26.58 10.46 53.29
C LYS A 403 -27.46 11.67 53.61
N GLU A 404 -27.56 12.05 54.88
CA GLU A 404 -28.31 13.23 55.35
C GLU A 404 -27.61 14.52 54.89
N GLU A 405 -26.29 14.62 55.07
CA GLU A 405 -25.50 15.82 54.72
C GLU A 405 -25.47 16.17 53.22
N ILE A 406 -25.26 15.18 52.34
CA ILE A 406 -25.12 15.44 50.89
C ILE A 406 -26.38 15.10 50.08
N GLY A 407 -27.40 14.56 50.73
CA GLY A 407 -28.62 14.04 50.12
C GLY A 407 -28.44 12.65 49.46
N GLU A 408 -29.43 11.78 49.66
CA GLU A 408 -29.37 10.38 49.22
C GLU A 408 -29.19 10.21 47.70
N LYS A 409 -29.78 11.10 46.90
CA LYS A 409 -29.66 11.11 45.43
C LYS A 409 -28.21 11.37 44.99
N SER A 410 -27.55 12.34 45.63
CA SER A 410 -26.16 12.70 45.37
C SER A 410 -25.20 11.58 45.80
N TYR A 411 -25.45 10.97 46.97
CA TYR A 411 -24.70 9.82 47.46
C TYR A 411 -24.76 8.61 46.51
N LYS A 412 -25.97 8.24 46.05
CA LYS A 412 -26.15 7.15 45.07
C LYS A 412 -25.44 7.45 43.74
N GLU A 413 -25.49 8.69 43.27
CA GLU A 413 -24.80 9.11 42.04
C GLU A 413 -23.26 9.03 42.18
N ILE A 414 -22.71 9.49 43.31
CA ILE A 414 -21.27 9.44 43.59
C ILE A 414 -20.77 8.00 43.65
N ILE A 415 -21.48 7.09 44.32
CA ILE A 415 -21.10 5.66 44.38
C ILE A 415 -21.17 5.04 42.99
N SER A 416 -22.23 5.31 42.22
CA SER A 416 -22.37 4.83 40.83
C SER A 416 -21.20 5.31 39.95
N LYS A 417 -20.80 6.58 40.05
CA LYS A 417 -19.62 7.12 39.34
C LYS A 417 -18.31 6.49 39.81
N ARG A 418 -18.13 6.21 41.11
CA ARG A 418 -16.93 5.52 41.63
C ARG A 418 -16.78 4.11 41.06
N THR A 419 -17.86 3.32 41.06
CA THR A 419 -17.85 1.96 40.48
C THR A 419 -17.56 1.98 38.97
N LYS A 420 -18.05 3.00 38.25
CA LYS A 420 -17.73 3.19 36.82
C LYS A 420 -16.26 3.55 36.58
N TYR A 421 -15.63 4.33 37.47
CA TYR A 421 -14.22 4.70 37.35
C TYR A 421 -13.28 3.50 37.46
N GLU A 422 -13.49 2.61 38.45
CA GLU A 422 -12.64 1.42 38.58
C GLU A 422 -12.79 0.47 37.38
N LYS A 423 -14.01 0.30 36.85
CA LYS A 423 -14.24 -0.44 35.61
C LYS A 423 -13.49 0.15 34.40
N LEU A 424 -13.29 1.48 34.36
CA LEU A 424 -12.52 2.11 33.29
C LEU A 424 -11.01 1.87 33.42
N LYS A 425 -10.48 1.73 34.64
CA LYS A 425 -9.08 1.32 34.85
C LYS A 425 -8.85 -0.10 34.38
N GLU A 426 -9.69 -1.04 34.80
CA GLU A 426 -9.61 -2.43 34.36
C GLU A 426 -9.70 -2.53 32.83
N MET A 427 -10.64 -1.79 32.23
CA MET A 427 -10.76 -1.68 30.78
C MET A 427 -9.50 -1.11 30.11
N ALA A 428 -8.85 -0.10 30.71
CA ALA A 428 -7.59 0.45 30.22
C ALA A 428 -6.47 -0.61 30.20
N GLU A 429 -6.39 -1.43 31.26
CA GLU A 429 -5.42 -2.51 31.36
C GLU A 429 -5.65 -3.57 30.27
N LEU A 430 -6.89 -4.08 30.17
CA LEU A 430 -7.26 -5.11 29.21
C LEU A 430 -7.02 -4.67 27.77
N ILE A 431 -7.50 -3.47 27.39
CA ILE A 431 -7.38 -2.98 26.01
C ILE A 431 -5.93 -2.59 25.70
N GLY A 432 -5.18 -2.09 26.68
CA GLY A 432 -3.75 -1.89 26.53
C GLY A 432 -3.03 -3.20 26.17
N ILE A 433 -3.28 -4.26 26.93
CA ILE A 433 -2.70 -5.59 26.67
C ILE A 433 -3.13 -6.09 25.29
N GLU A 434 -4.43 -6.04 24.98
CA GLU A 434 -4.97 -6.53 23.71
C GLU A 434 -4.34 -5.80 22.51
N LYS A 435 -4.24 -4.47 22.56
CA LYS A 435 -3.79 -3.67 21.41
C LYS A 435 -2.28 -3.53 21.29
N THR A 436 -1.55 -3.63 22.41
CA THR A 436 -0.12 -3.31 22.42
C THR A 436 0.76 -4.40 23.01
N GLY A 437 0.20 -5.37 23.72
CA GLY A 437 0.94 -6.37 24.50
C GLY A 437 1.39 -5.87 25.88
N PHE A 438 1.09 -4.61 26.23
CA PHE A 438 1.49 -3.97 27.50
C PHE A 438 0.28 -3.36 28.20
N ARG A 439 0.28 -3.36 29.54
CA ARG A 439 -0.82 -2.79 30.33
C ARG A 439 -1.05 -1.32 30.00
N GLY A 440 -2.32 -0.96 29.79
CA GLY A 440 -2.75 0.42 29.67
C GLY A 440 -3.21 0.98 31.00
N TYR A 441 -3.19 2.31 31.16
CA TYR A 441 -3.64 2.94 32.41
C TYR A 441 -4.59 4.10 32.12
N LEU A 442 -5.60 4.26 32.98
CA LEU A 442 -6.42 5.46 33.00
C LEU A 442 -5.65 6.55 33.77
N ASN A 443 -5.13 7.54 33.06
CA ASN A 443 -4.33 8.62 33.64
C ASN A 443 -5.18 9.82 34.11
N THR A 444 -6.48 9.86 33.79
CA THR A 444 -7.37 10.88 34.35
C THR A 444 -7.52 10.68 35.87
N PRO A 445 -7.22 11.70 36.70
CA PRO A 445 -7.41 11.58 38.14
C PRO A 445 -8.88 11.32 38.52
N LYS A 446 -9.09 10.47 39.52
CA LYS A 446 -10.44 10.08 40.01
C LYS A 446 -11.30 11.29 40.39
N LYS A 447 -10.71 12.29 41.06
CA LYS A 447 -11.39 13.54 41.45
C LYS A 447 -11.91 14.32 40.24
N VAL A 448 -11.18 14.30 39.12
CA VAL A 448 -11.60 14.95 37.86
C VAL A 448 -12.75 14.17 37.22
N TYR A 449 -12.64 12.84 37.17
CA TYR A 449 -13.68 11.99 36.58
C TYR A 449 -15.05 12.12 37.24
N ILE A 450 -15.09 12.13 38.58
CA ILE A 450 -16.35 12.17 39.36
C ILE A 450 -17.13 13.47 39.09
N LYS A 451 -16.44 14.57 38.77
CA LYS A 451 -17.04 15.88 38.46
C LYS A 451 -17.60 15.98 37.03
N LEU A 452 -17.35 15.00 36.15
CA LEU A 452 -17.82 15.06 34.77
C LEU A 452 -19.31 14.71 34.65
N ASN A 453 -20.02 15.53 33.87
CA ASN A 453 -21.32 15.17 33.32
C ASN A 453 -21.10 14.28 32.09
N GLU A 454 -21.77 13.13 32.07
CA GLU A 454 -21.66 12.11 31.01
C GLU A 454 -20.22 11.65 30.69
N PRO A 455 -19.52 11.02 31.63
CA PRO A 455 -18.10 10.71 31.48
C PRO A 455 -17.75 9.77 30.31
N ASN A 456 -18.72 9.04 29.74
CA ASN A 456 -18.50 8.12 28.62
C ASN A 456 -18.27 8.84 27.27
N THR A 457 -18.71 10.08 27.12
CA THR A 457 -18.61 10.88 25.88
C THR A 457 -17.50 11.92 25.96
N LYS A 458 -16.95 12.18 27.14
CA LYS A 458 -15.86 13.13 27.36
C LYS A 458 -14.49 12.48 27.15
N PHE A 459 -13.52 13.30 26.71
CA PHE A 459 -12.13 12.86 26.58
C PHE A 459 -11.52 12.66 27.97
N LEU A 460 -10.97 11.47 28.19
CA LEU A 460 -10.12 11.14 29.32
C LEU A 460 -8.67 10.99 28.87
N LYS A 461 -7.72 11.20 29.77
CA LYS A 461 -6.30 10.95 29.55
C LYS A 461 -6.02 9.48 29.84
N TRP A 462 -5.40 8.79 28.89
CA TRP A 462 -4.98 7.40 29.00
C TRP A 462 -3.46 7.34 28.82
N LEU A 463 -2.79 6.43 29.50
CA LEU A 463 -1.36 6.18 29.38
C LEU A 463 -1.15 4.82 28.72
N CYS A 464 -0.41 4.80 27.61
CA CYS A 464 -0.06 3.57 26.92
C CYS A 464 1.19 2.94 27.55
N GLY A 465 1.11 1.75 28.16
CA GLY A 465 2.29 1.10 28.76
C GLY A 465 3.29 0.50 27.78
N ARG A 466 3.12 0.71 26.45
CA ARG A 466 4.13 0.33 25.44
C ARG A 466 5.06 1.48 25.08
N CYS A 467 4.53 2.69 24.94
CA CYS A 467 5.27 3.85 24.47
C CYS A 467 5.26 5.01 25.45
N ASP A 468 4.69 4.80 26.64
CA ASP A 468 4.58 5.73 27.77
C ASP A 468 3.97 7.09 27.41
N LYS A 469 3.25 7.17 26.27
CA LYS A 469 2.55 8.37 25.86
C LYS A 469 1.20 8.47 26.54
N ILE A 470 0.91 9.66 27.06
CA ILE A 470 -0.41 10.06 27.51
C ILE A 470 -1.18 10.58 26.29
N PHE A 471 -2.40 10.10 26.07
CA PHE A 471 -3.25 10.53 24.95
C PHE A 471 -4.70 10.73 25.39
N PRO A 472 -5.41 11.72 24.80
CA PRO A 472 -6.83 11.92 25.04
C PRO A 472 -7.66 10.95 24.20
N GLN A 473 -8.62 10.25 24.82
CA GLN A 473 -9.62 9.44 24.11
C GLN A 473 -10.92 9.33 24.93
N THR A 474 -12.06 9.11 24.29
CA THR A 474 -13.31 8.85 25.03
C THR A 474 -13.41 7.38 25.45
N PRO A 475 -14.04 7.05 26.59
CA PRO A 475 -14.30 5.66 26.97
C PRO A 475 -15.05 4.87 25.89
N LYS A 476 -15.97 5.52 25.15
CA LYS A 476 -16.71 4.91 24.03
C LYS A 476 -15.78 4.46 22.92
N GLU A 477 -14.81 5.27 22.54
CA GLU A 477 -13.85 4.94 21.48
C GLU A 477 -12.83 3.89 21.95
N VAL A 478 -12.36 4.00 23.20
CA VAL A 478 -11.52 2.95 23.81
C VAL A 478 -12.22 1.59 23.76
N LYS A 479 -13.50 1.51 24.15
CA LYS A 479 -14.31 0.26 24.06
C LYS A 479 -14.44 -0.32 22.65
N LYS A 480 -14.40 0.53 21.62
CA LYS A 480 -14.38 0.07 20.21
C LYS A 480 -12.99 -0.45 19.77
N GLY A 481 -11.99 -0.39 20.65
CA GLY A 481 -10.62 -0.79 20.38
C GLY A 481 -9.69 0.35 19.96
N ASN A 482 -10.15 1.60 19.95
CA ASN A 482 -9.31 2.76 19.65
C ASN A 482 -8.48 3.12 20.87
N TRP A 483 -7.28 2.54 20.95
CA TRP A 483 -6.34 2.73 22.05
C TRP A 483 -5.31 3.83 21.73
N CYS A 484 -4.02 3.49 21.58
CA CYS A 484 -2.94 4.43 21.35
C CYS A 484 -2.66 4.63 19.85
N ASN A 485 -2.95 5.81 19.33
CA ASN A 485 -2.72 6.17 17.92
C ASN A 485 -1.24 6.05 17.50
N GLN A 486 -0.30 6.34 18.40
CA GLN A 486 1.13 6.18 18.12
C GLN A 486 1.49 4.71 17.89
N CYS A 487 1.10 3.83 18.82
CA CYS A 487 1.35 2.41 18.67
C CYS A 487 0.64 1.82 17.45
N ALA A 488 -0.60 2.25 17.17
CA ALA A 488 -1.34 1.83 15.99
C ALA A 488 -0.61 2.24 14.68
N TYR A 489 -0.07 3.46 14.63
CA TYR A 489 0.74 3.93 13.51
C TYR A 489 2.04 3.13 13.38
N ASP A 490 2.73 2.88 14.49
CA ASP A 490 4.00 2.13 14.50
C ASP A 490 3.77 0.68 14.04
N PHE A 491 2.71 0.02 14.53
CA PHE A 491 2.34 -1.32 14.07
C PHE A 491 1.94 -1.34 12.59
N SER A 492 1.14 -0.37 12.13
CA SER A 492 0.78 -0.26 10.71
C SER A 492 2.00 -0.01 9.84
N SER A 493 2.95 0.80 10.31
CA SER A 493 4.21 1.05 9.62
C SER A 493 5.11 -0.18 9.60
N ILE A 494 5.09 -1.04 10.61
CA ILE A 494 5.84 -2.30 10.64
C ILE A 494 5.18 -3.33 9.71
N LYS A 495 3.85 -3.49 9.78
CA LYS A 495 3.10 -4.43 8.93
C LYS A 495 3.19 -4.09 7.44
N SER A 496 3.21 -2.81 7.09
CA SER A 496 3.35 -2.35 5.71
C SER A 496 4.80 -2.23 5.22
N ARG A 497 5.78 -2.52 6.09
CA ARG A 497 7.20 -2.46 5.74
C ARG A 497 7.58 -3.71 4.95
N THR A 498 8.23 -3.49 3.82
CA THR A 498 8.95 -4.53 3.07
C THR A 498 9.90 -5.29 3.98
N SER A 499 9.95 -6.62 3.92
CA SER A 499 10.97 -7.33 4.70
C SER A 499 12.39 -7.00 4.18
N TYR A 500 13.41 -7.17 5.01
CA TYR A 500 14.78 -6.91 4.55
C TYR A 500 15.17 -7.88 3.42
N GLU A 501 14.74 -9.14 3.55
CA GLU A 501 14.94 -10.22 2.59
C GLU A 501 14.27 -9.89 1.25
N GLU A 502 13.02 -9.43 1.27
CA GLU A 502 12.31 -9.00 0.06
C GLU A 502 13.03 -7.82 -0.63
N ILE A 503 13.63 -6.89 0.13
CA ILE A 503 14.46 -5.82 -0.48
C ILE A 503 15.66 -6.41 -1.22
N LEU A 504 16.34 -7.39 -0.64
CA LEU A 504 17.49 -8.04 -1.28
C LEU A 504 17.08 -8.74 -2.58
N GLU A 505 15.95 -9.46 -2.57
CA GLU A 505 15.38 -10.11 -3.75
C GLU A 505 15.01 -9.09 -4.84
N ILE A 506 14.32 -8.01 -4.48
CA ILE A 506 13.99 -6.91 -5.41
C ILE A 506 15.26 -6.32 -6.03
N VAL A 507 16.28 -6.04 -5.21
CA VAL A 507 17.56 -5.48 -5.66
C VAL A 507 18.26 -6.44 -6.62
N LYS A 508 18.35 -7.72 -6.27
CA LYS A 508 18.94 -8.76 -7.12
C LYS A 508 18.21 -8.82 -8.46
N PHE A 509 16.88 -8.97 -8.44
CA PHE A 509 16.07 -9.06 -9.63
C PHE A 509 16.22 -7.82 -10.54
N VAL A 510 16.00 -6.62 -10.01
CA VAL A 510 16.04 -5.38 -10.80
C VAL A 510 17.44 -5.11 -11.35
N SER A 511 18.49 -5.39 -10.58
CA SER A 511 19.87 -5.18 -11.03
C SER A 511 20.29 -6.12 -12.15
N VAL A 512 19.96 -7.40 -12.05
CA VAL A 512 20.22 -8.42 -13.07
C VAL A 512 19.39 -8.13 -14.33
N GLN A 513 18.11 -7.79 -14.17
CA GLN A 513 17.24 -7.38 -15.28
C GLN A 513 17.78 -6.16 -16.03
N LYS A 514 18.30 -5.15 -15.32
CA LYS A 514 18.74 -3.88 -15.94
C LYS A 514 20.19 -3.89 -16.42
N THR A 515 21.05 -4.73 -15.84
CA THR A 515 22.50 -4.65 -16.09
C THR A 515 23.19 -5.99 -16.31
N GLY A 516 22.48 -7.11 -16.20
CA GLY A 516 23.05 -8.47 -16.25
C GLY A 516 23.89 -8.85 -15.02
N VAL A 517 24.18 -7.91 -14.12
CA VAL A 517 25.05 -8.12 -12.96
C VAL A 517 24.34 -7.73 -11.67
N GLU A 518 24.41 -8.64 -10.68
CA GLU A 518 23.79 -8.43 -9.37
C GLU A 518 24.35 -7.19 -8.65
N GLY A 519 23.43 -6.32 -8.25
CA GLY A 519 23.67 -5.14 -7.44
C GLY A 519 23.59 -5.41 -5.94
N LYS A 520 23.88 -4.39 -5.12
CA LYS A 520 23.90 -4.54 -3.66
C LYS A 520 23.04 -3.49 -2.98
N PHE A 521 22.28 -3.93 -1.97
CA PHE A 521 21.67 -3.06 -0.98
C PHE A 521 22.72 -2.75 0.10
N LYS A 522 23.11 -1.48 0.25
CA LYS A 522 24.29 -1.10 1.08
C LYS A 522 23.91 -0.68 2.50
N MET A 523 22.83 -1.25 3.03
CA MET A 523 22.37 -0.97 4.38
C MET A 523 22.22 -2.25 5.17
N GLU A 524 22.71 -2.23 6.41
CA GLU A 524 22.65 -3.37 7.32
C GLU A 524 21.23 -3.64 7.80
N LYS A 525 20.92 -4.93 8.03
CA LYS A 525 19.62 -5.40 8.52
C LYS A 525 19.22 -4.75 9.85
N VAL A 526 20.14 -4.67 10.81
CA VAL A 526 19.87 -4.04 12.12
C VAL A 526 19.51 -2.57 11.96
N ARG A 527 20.24 -1.84 11.10
CA ARG A 527 19.96 -0.43 10.81
C ARG A 527 18.62 -0.24 10.11
N TYR A 528 18.24 -1.15 9.21
CA TYR A 528 16.94 -1.11 8.55
C TYR A 528 15.78 -1.13 9.55
N TYR A 529 15.79 -2.08 10.47
CA TYR A 529 14.69 -2.26 11.41
C TYR A 529 14.61 -1.14 12.45
N LYS A 530 15.72 -0.47 12.75
CA LYS A 530 15.76 0.71 13.62
C LYS A 530 15.15 1.97 12.99
N LEU A 531 14.90 2.01 11.67
CA LEU A 531 14.27 3.17 11.04
C LEU A 531 12.82 3.34 11.51
N LYS A 532 12.46 4.57 11.92
CA LYS A 532 11.07 4.90 12.29
C LYS A 532 10.13 4.97 11.07
N ARG A 533 10.65 5.34 9.90
CA ARG A 533 9.88 5.49 8.64
C ARG A 533 10.71 5.01 7.44
N THR A 534 10.07 4.26 6.54
CA THR A 534 10.72 3.70 5.33
C THR A 534 10.19 4.29 4.03
N LYS A 535 8.94 4.78 3.99
CA LYS A 535 8.25 5.22 2.76
C LYS A 535 9.01 6.28 1.96
N ASN A 536 9.55 7.29 2.64
CA ASN A 536 10.26 8.42 2.01
C ASN A 536 11.78 8.37 2.28
N TYR A 537 12.29 7.25 2.80
CA TYR A 537 13.70 7.13 3.10
C TYR A 537 14.47 6.76 1.81
N LYS A 538 15.51 7.53 1.49
CA LYS A 538 16.41 7.22 0.36
C LYS A 538 17.48 6.24 0.83
N PHE A 539 17.34 4.97 0.44
CA PHE A 539 18.25 3.91 0.81
C PHE A 539 19.49 3.87 -0.10
N PRO A 540 20.65 3.43 0.42
CA PRO A 540 21.86 3.30 -0.37
C PRO A 540 21.88 1.99 -1.19
N PHE A 541 22.18 2.10 -2.48
CA PHE A 541 22.34 1.00 -3.42
C PHE A 541 23.71 1.07 -4.11
N GLN A 542 24.17 -0.05 -4.65
CA GLN A 542 25.39 -0.13 -5.45
C GLN A 542 25.14 -0.99 -6.70
N CYS A 543 25.63 -0.52 -7.85
CA CYS A 543 25.43 -1.19 -9.14
C CYS A 543 26.40 -2.35 -9.27
N GLY A 544 25.92 -3.50 -9.74
CA GLY A 544 26.76 -4.66 -10.05
C GLY A 544 27.74 -4.39 -11.18
N ALA A 545 27.26 -3.79 -12.27
CA ALA A 545 28.02 -3.54 -13.49
C ALA A 545 29.05 -2.40 -13.35
N CYS A 546 28.61 -1.19 -13.04
CA CYS A 546 29.50 -0.02 -13.02
C CYS A 546 30.03 0.39 -11.64
N LYS A 547 29.69 -0.39 -10.59
CA LYS A 547 30.09 -0.17 -9.19
C LYS A 547 29.66 1.17 -8.55
N LEU A 548 28.90 2.01 -9.26
CA LEU A 548 28.39 3.27 -8.74
C LEU A 548 27.53 3.04 -7.48
N LYS A 549 27.73 3.86 -6.45
CA LYS A 549 26.89 3.93 -5.25
C LYS A 549 25.96 5.13 -5.35
N TRP A 550 24.67 4.96 -5.05
CA TRP A 550 23.69 6.05 -5.04
C TRP A 550 22.62 5.84 -3.97
N LYS A 551 21.79 6.86 -3.73
CA LYS A 551 20.64 6.78 -2.82
C LYS A 551 19.33 6.91 -3.61
N ALA A 552 18.37 6.04 -3.37
CA ALA A 552 17.06 6.07 -4.04
C ALA A 552 15.92 5.64 -3.11
N LEU A 553 14.67 5.98 -3.45
CA LEU A 553 13.50 5.45 -2.75
C LEU A 553 13.29 3.99 -3.13
N LEU A 554 12.91 3.15 -2.16
CA LEU A 554 12.61 1.74 -2.42
C LEU A 554 11.44 1.56 -3.40
N SER A 555 10.47 2.48 -3.39
CA SER A 555 9.38 2.51 -4.37
C SER A 555 9.88 2.64 -5.81
N ASN A 556 10.95 3.41 -6.03
CA ASN A 556 11.51 3.60 -7.37
C ASN A 556 12.23 2.33 -7.83
N ILE A 557 12.95 1.66 -6.93
CA ILE A 557 13.58 0.38 -7.24
C ILE A 557 12.52 -0.69 -7.55
N ARG A 558 11.44 -0.74 -6.77
CA ARG A 558 10.28 -1.61 -7.04
C ARG A 558 9.62 -1.34 -8.38
N ALA A 559 9.53 -0.08 -8.80
CA ALA A 559 9.04 0.31 -10.12
C ALA A 559 10.03 -0.04 -11.27
N GLY A 560 11.16 -0.68 -10.97
CA GLY A 560 12.16 -1.09 -11.95
C GLY A 560 13.20 -0.04 -12.28
N HIS A 561 13.23 1.12 -11.61
CA HIS A 561 14.33 2.07 -11.76
C HIS A 561 15.59 1.51 -11.10
N TRP A 562 16.75 1.73 -11.72
CA TRP A 562 18.02 1.21 -11.23
C TRP A 562 19.13 2.27 -11.29
N CYS A 563 20.38 1.82 -11.49
CA CYS A 563 21.57 2.66 -11.52
C CYS A 563 21.44 3.80 -12.54
N PRO A 564 21.53 5.07 -12.12
CA PRO A 564 21.35 6.22 -13.01
C PRO A 564 22.38 6.27 -14.13
N LYS A 565 23.62 5.86 -13.87
CA LYS A 565 24.69 5.79 -14.89
C LYS A 565 24.45 4.70 -15.94
N CYS A 566 23.85 3.58 -15.54
CA CYS A 566 23.55 2.47 -16.45
C CYS A 566 22.23 2.70 -17.20
N SER A 567 21.25 3.38 -16.61
CA SER A 567 20.00 3.70 -17.30
C SER A 567 20.15 4.87 -18.28
N GLN A 568 21.02 5.83 -17.97
CA GLN A 568 21.25 6.98 -18.85
C GLN A 568 21.84 6.52 -20.19
N GLY A 569 21.18 6.89 -21.28
CA GLY A 569 21.57 6.52 -22.65
C GLY A 569 21.58 5.02 -22.89
N TYR A 570 20.85 4.20 -22.12
CA TYR A 570 20.83 2.74 -22.35
C TYR A 570 20.36 2.41 -23.77
N MET A 571 19.21 2.95 -24.18
CA MET A 571 18.66 2.72 -25.52
C MET A 571 19.56 3.30 -26.60
N GLU A 572 20.15 4.48 -26.35
CA GLU A 572 21.13 5.09 -27.25
C GLU A 572 22.32 4.15 -27.50
N ARG A 573 22.91 3.60 -26.44
CA ARG A 573 24.04 2.67 -26.54
C ARG A 573 23.66 1.36 -27.21
N VAL A 574 22.49 0.81 -26.88
CA VAL A 574 22.00 -0.44 -27.45
C VAL A 574 21.82 -0.33 -28.96
N CYS A 575 21.06 0.67 -29.41
CA CYS A 575 20.81 0.86 -30.84
C CYS A 575 22.07 1.26 -31.59
N ARG A 576 22.90 2.15 -31.02
CA ARG A 576 24.19 2.47 -31.63
C ARG A 576 25.07 1.24 -31.80
N ASN A 577 25.22 0.41 -30.77
CA ASN A 577 26.02 -0.82 -30.86
C ASN A 577 25.48 -1.79 -31.91
N LEU A 578 24.16 -1.92 -32.00
CA LEU A 578 23.52 -2.77 -32.99
C LEU A 578 23.76 -2.27 -34.43
N ILE A 579 23.62 -0.96 -34.66
CA ILE A 579 23.92 -0.33 -35.95
C ILE A 579 25.40 -0.51 -36.31
N GLU A 580 26.30 -0.30 -35.36
CA GLU A 580 27.75 -0.53 -35.53
C GLU A 580 28.03 -1.98 -35.94
N LYS A 581 27.42 -2.97 -35.28
CA LYS A 581 27.57 -4.40 -35.62
C LYS A 581 27.04 -4.74 -37.00
N ILE A 582 25.83 -4.29 -37.33
CA ILE A 582 25.19 -4.52 -38.64
C ILE A 582 26.06 -3.97 -39.76
N LEU A 583 26.46 -2.70 -39.65
CA LEU A 583 27.26 -2.07 -40.70
C LEU A 583 28.70 -2.59 -40.73
N SER A 584 29.28 -2.99 -39.59
CA SER A 584 30.61 -3.59 -39.58
C SER A 584 30.62 -4.94 -40.28
N TYR A 585 29.57 -5.75 -40.09
CA TYR A 585 29.40 -7.02 -40.79
C TYR A 585 29.25 -6.80 -42.30
N TYR A 586 28.38 -5.88 -42.72
CA TYR A 586 28.15 -5.61 -44.14
C TYR A 586 29.40 -5.08 -44.87
N TYR A 587 30.12 -4.12 -44.28
CA TYR A 587 31.32 -3.54 -44.90
C TYR A 587 32.60 -4.35 -44.66
N ASN A 588 32.51 -5.47 -43.93
CA ASN A 588 33.65 -6.28 -43.51
C ASN A 588 34.81 -5.47 -42.91
N ARG A 589 34.48 -4.47 -42.07
CA ARG A 589 35.45 -3.62 -41.36
C ARG A 589 34.78 -2.98 -40.15
N GLU A 590 35.56 -2.51 -39.19
CA GLU A 590 34.99 -1.84 -38.02
C GLU A 590 34.35 -0.50 -38.40
N ILE A 591 33.06 -0.35 -38.08
CA ILE A 591 32.30 0.89 -38.23
C ILE A 591 31.90 1.39 -36.84
N LYS A 592 32.22 2.66 -36.54
CA LYS A 592 31.87 3.34 -35.29
C LYS A 592 31.01 4.57 -35.53
N PHE A 593 30.16 4.89 -34.56
CA PHE A 593 29.31 6.07 -34.54
C PHE A 593 29.50 6.86 -33.25
N PRO A 594 30.65 7.52 -33.01
CA PRO A 594 30.83 8.35 -31.83
C PRO A 594 29.74 9.43 -31.74
N SER A 595 29.32 9.77 -30.52
CA SER A 595 28.43 10.93 -30.32
C SER A 595 29.13 12.20 -30.80
N ALA A 596 28.40 13.03 -31.53
CA ALA A 596 28.96 14.21 -32.19
C ALA A 596 28.16 15.47 -31.82
N LYS A 597 28.87 16.54 -31.46
CA LYS A 597 28.28 17.88 -31.36
C LYS A 597 27.93 18.40 -32.75
N LEU A 598 26.78 19.05 -32.90
CA LEU A 598 26.38 19.67 -34.17
C LEU A 598 27.42 20.69 -34.64
N SER A 599 28.00 21.47 -33.73
CA SER A 599 29.10 22.42 -34.04
C SER A 599 30.33 21.80 -34.69
N LYS A 600 30.54 20.48 -34.55
CA LYS A 600 31.67 19.78 -35.20
C LYS A 600 31.33 19.20 -36.57
N ILE A 601 30.05 19.01 -36.87
CA ILE A 601 29.59 18.32 -38.10
C ILE A 601 28.87 19.25 -39.08
N ILE A 602 28.27 20.33 -38.58
CA ILE A 602 27.59 21.35 -39.39
C ILE A 602 28.62 22.38 -39.83
N LYS A 603 28.87 22.45 -41.15
CA LYS A 603 29.73 23.46 -41.77
C LYS A 603 28.89 24.62 -42.30
N ASN A 604 27.75 24.32 -42.91
CA ASN A 604 26.83 25.31 -43.43
C ASN A 604 25.68 25.52 -42.43
N LYS A 605 25.65 26.68 -41.81
CA LYS A 605 24.53 27.10 -40.94
C LYS A 605 23.38 27.74 -41.71
N ASN A 606 23.63 28.16 -42.95
CA ASN A 606 22.62 28.82 -43.75
C ASN A 606 21.58 27.80 -44.21
N ILE A 607 20.38 27.92 -43.63
CA ILE A 607 19.21 27.12 -44.01
C ILE A 607 18.16 27.96 -44.76
N GLY A 608 18.53 29.13 -45.29
CA GLY A 608 17.67 30.00 -46.09
C GLY A 608 16.74 30.93 -45.30
N TYR A 609 16.93 31.04 -43.99
CA TYR A 609 16.10 31.87 -43.12
C TYR A 609 16.74 33.23 -42.87
N LYS A 610 15.96 34.30 -43.05
CA LYS A 610 16.41 35.69 -42.87
C LYS A 610 16.04 36.31 -41.52
N SER A 611 15.13 35.71 -40.76
CA SER A 611 14.71 36.29 -39.47
C SER A 611 15.78 36.09 -38.39
N ALA A 612 16.12 37.17 -37.69
CA ALA A 612 17.12 37.17 -36.60
C ALA A 612 16.79 36.13 -35.51
N GLU A 613 15.51 35.98 -35.17
CA GLU A 613 15.03 35.01 -34.18
C GLU A 613 15.34 33.56 -34.58
N VAL A 614 15.18 33.21 -35.86
CA VAL A 614 15.47 31.87 -36.35
C VAL A 614 16.98 31.63 -36.40
N ILE A 615 17.77 32.66 -36.73
CA ILE A 615 19.23 32.62 -36.70
C ILE A 615 19.72 32.31 -35.27
N ASP A 616 19.19 32.99 -34.26
CA ASP A 616 19.51 32.72 -32.85
C ASP A 616 19.15 31.30 -32.42
N ILE A 617 17.99 30.79 -32.88
CA ILE A 617 17.58 29.39 -32.63
C ILE A 617 18.58 28.42 -33.27
N ILE A 618 18.97 28.64 -34.52
CA ILE A 618 19.94 27.79 -35.23
C ILE A 618 21.29 27.82 -34.53
N ASP A 619 21.78 28.99 -34.13
CA ASP A 619 23.08 29.13 -33.48
C ASP A 619 23.10 28.41 -32.11
N ASN A 620 22.02 28.55 -31.33
CA ASN A 620 21.87 27.78 -30.09
C ASN A 620 21.82 26.28 -30.38
N LEU A 621 21.10 25.85 -31.42
CA LEU A 621 21.02 24.46 -31.81
C LEU A 621 22.37 23.90 -32.26
N VAL A 622 23.15 24.65 -33.04
CA VAL A 622 24.51 24.24 -33.44
C VAL A 622 25.44 24.14 -32.24
N LYS A 623 25.36 25.13 -31.32
CA LYS A 623 26.23 25.22 -30.15
C LYS A 623 25.99 24.10 -29.14
N PHE A 624 24.73 23.76 -28.88
CA PHE A 624 24.34 22.83 -27.81
C PHE A 624 23.77 21.51 -28.30
N GLY A 625 23.44 21.38 -29.59
CA GLY A 625 22.87 20.17 -30.16
C GLY A 625 23.89 19.05 -30.34
N HIS A 626 23.41 17.81 -30.24
CA HIS A 626 24.20 16.60 -30.41
C HIS A 626 23.48 15.56 -31.27
N LEU A 627 24.24 14.66 -31.90
CA LEU A 627 23.78 13.38 -32.42
C LEU A 627 24.24 12.24 -31.51
N ASP A 628 23.40 11.21 -31.38
CA ASP A 628 23.69 10.04 -30.53
C ASP A 628 24.81 9.18 -31.15
N GLY A 629 24.96 9.27 -32.47
CA GLY A 629 26.12 8.75 -33.19
C GLY A 629 26.28 9.39 -34.56
N HIS A 630 27.51 9.53 -35.05
CA HIS A 630 27.80 10.04 -36.38
C HIS A 630 29.02 9.34 -36.99
N ASN A 631 28.93 8.94 -38.25
CA ASN A 631 30.04 8.41 -39.02
C ASN A 631 30.26 9.29 -40.27
N ALA A 632 31.42 9.96 -40.32
CA ALA A 632 31.75 10.89 -41.40
C ALA A 632 31.95 10.18 -42.75
N ASN A 633 32.54 8.98 -42.76
CA ASN A 633 32.80 8.24 -44.00
C ASN A 633 31.50 7.80 -44.69
N LEU A 634 30.46 7.50 -43.91
CA LEU A 634 29.14 7.14 -44.43
C LEU A 634 28.22 8.35 -44.60
N ASN A 635 28.65 9.55 -44.17
CA ASN A 635 27.82 10.74 -44.00
C ASN A 635 26.46 10.40 -43.35
N LEU A 636 26.51 9.60 -42.27
CA LEU A 636 25.32 9.09 -41.58
C LEU A 636 25.32 9.53 -40.12
N GLY A 637 24.27 10.26 -39.75
CA GLY A 637 23.92 10.61 -38.37
C GLY A 637 22.82 9.70 -37.82
N ILE A 638 22.91 9.39 -36.54
CA ILE A 638 21.93 8.59 -35.79
C ILE A 638 21.32 9.47 -34.71
N ARG A 639 19.99 9.43 -34.60
CA ARG A 639 19.24 10.04 -33.50
C ARG A 639 18.23 9.06 -32.94
N ILE A 640 18.20 8.91 -31.62
CA ILE A 640 17.40 7.94 -30.90
C ILE A 640 16.45 8.74 -30.02
N ASN A 641 15.23 8.94 -30.51
CA ASN A 641 14.28 9.85 -29.91
C ASN A 641 13.52 9.15 -28.79
N GLY A 642 13.63 9.68 -27.56
CA GLY A 642 12.74 9.31 -26.45
C GLY A 642 11.31 9.82 -26.61
N GLU A 643 10.42 9.40 -25.72
CA GLU A 643 8.99 9.76 -25.73
C GLU A 643 8.76 11.28 -25.63
N GLN A 644 9.66 12.02 -24.97
CA GLN A 644 9.60 13.47 -24.84
C GLN A 644 9.64 14.22 -26.18
N HIS A 645 10.15 13.60 -27.26
CA HIS A 645 10.13 14.20 -28.60
C HIS A 645 8.75 14.11 -29.28
N TYR A 646 7.84 13.30 -28.75
CA TYR A 646 6.54 12.99 -29.36
C TYR A 646 5.36 13.40 -28.48
N HIS A 647 5.53 13.40 -27.16
CA HIS A 647 4.48 13.67 -26.19
C HIS A 647 4.90 14.69 -25.14
N PHE A 648 3.93 15.49 -24.68
CA PHE A 648 4.12 16.35 -23.52
C PHE A 648 4.22 15.50 -22.25
N ILE A 649 5.44 15.35 -21.72
CA ILE A 649 5.70 14.68 -20.45
C ILE A 649 6.08 15.75 -19.41
N PRO A 650 5.29 15.95 -18.34
CA PRO A 650 5.55 16.99 -17.32
C PRO A 650 6.92 16.91 -16.62
N TYR A 651 7.57 15.75 -16.67
CA TYR A 651 8.93 15.58 -16.15
C TYR A 651 10.00 16.24 -17.05
N PHE A 652 9.77 16.28 -18.35
CA PHE A 652 10.70 16.82 -19.34
C PHE A 652 10.34 18.22 -19.82
N HIS A 653 9.10 18.66 -19.58
CA HIS A 653 8.58 19.93 -20.05
C HIS A 653 7.85 20.64 -18.91
N SER A 654 8.17 21.90 -18.66
CA SER A 654 7.47 22.77 -17.70
C SER A 654 6.02 22.99 -18.12
N ASP A 655 5.80 23.16 -19.42
CA ASP A 655 4.51 23.47 -20.02
C ASP A 655 4.46 23.06 -21.51
N ILE A 656 3.28 23.22 -22.11
CA ILE A 656 3.03 22.81 -23.49
C ILE A 656 3.85 23.63 -24.50
N TYR A 657 4.21 24.89 -24.17
CA TYR A 657 4.98 25.75 -25.06
C TYR A 657 6.43 25.28 -25.16
N GLU A 658 7.05 24.88 -24.05
CA GLU A 658 8.39 24.29 -24.08
C GLU A 658 8.42 23.02 -24.96
N PHE A 659 7.39 22.19 -24.89
CA PHE A 659 7.28 20.99 -25.72
C PHE A 659 7.16 21.32 -27.23
N GLU A 660 6.30 22.26 -27.60
CA GLU A 660 6.16 22.68 -29.01
C GLU A 660 7.43 23.39 -29.51
N TYR A 661 8.11 24.15 -28.65
CA TYR A 661 9.42 24.71 -28.95
C TYR A 661 10.47 23.62 -29.20
N ASN A 662 10.52 22.57 -28.38
CA ASN A 662 11.43 21.44 -28.59
C ASN A 662 11.16 20.68 -29.90
N LYS A 663 9.90 20.52 -30.30
CA LYS A 663 9.56 19.98 -31.64
C LYS A 663 10.05 20.87 -32.77
N LEU A 664 9.93 22.19 -32.61
CA LEU A 664 10.44 23.16 -33.57
C LEU A 664 11.96 23.06 -33.69
N LEU A 665 12.68 22.92 -32.57
CA LEU A 665 14.13 22.67 -32.56
C LEU A 665 14.47 21.37 -33.30
N ASP A 666 13.73 20.29 -33.09
CA ASP A 666 13.93 19.02 -33.81
C ASP A 666 13.71 19.16 -35.32
N LYS A 667 12.73 19.96 -35.74
CA LYS A 667 12.47 20.28 -37.15
C LYS A 667 13.65 21.02 -37.76
N TYR A 668 14.15 22.06 -37.10
CA TYR A 668 15.31 22.82 -37.59
C TYR A 668 16.59 21.99 -37.61
N LYS A 669 16.80 21.16 -36.59
CA LYS A 669 17.91 20.21 -36.54
C LYS A 669 17.91 19.28 -37.75
N ASN A 670 16.76 18.71 -38.08
CA ASN A 670 16.64 17.81 -39.23
C ASN A 670 16.95 18.54 -40.55
N LYS A 671 16.47 19.78 -40.72
CA LYS A 671 16.80 20.61 -41.89
C LYS A 671 18.29 20.91 -41.99
N LEU A 672 18.90 21.31 -40.88
CA LEU A 672 20.31 21.66 -40.81
C LEU A 672 21.20 20.47 -41.18
N ILE A 673 20.90 19.28 -40.64
CA ILE A 673 21.61 18.03 -40.96
C ILE A 673 21.48 17.71 -42.46
N LYS A 674 20.27 17.81 -43.02
CA LYS A 674 20.01 17.56 -44.44
C LYS A 674 20.76 18.53 -45.35
N ASN A 675 20.79 19.82 -45.02
CA ASN A 675 21.50 20.85 -45.78
C ASN A 675 23.03 20.68 -45.75
N ASN A 676 23.55 19.89 -44.81
CA ASN A 676 24.96 19.53 -44.74
C ASN A 676 25.25 18.17 -45.41
N ASN A 677 24.32 17.65 -46.21
CA ASN A 677 24.42 16.35 -46.91
C ASN A 677 24.65 15.15 -45.97
N ILE A 678 24.24 15.27 -44.71
CA ILE A 678 24.30 14.18 -43.74
C ILE A 678 22.96 13.44 -43.80
N LYS A 679 23.00 12.15 -44.11
CA LYS A 679 21.85 11.24 -44.00
C LYS A 679 21.50 11.09 -42.53
N LEU A 680 20.22 11.14 -42.19
CA LEU A 680 19.77 11.04 -40.79
C LEU A 680 18.92 9.79 -40.59
N PHE A 681 19.37 8.90 -39.70
CA PHE A 681 18.61 7.76 -39.23
C PHE A 681 18.01 8.05 -37.86
N ILE A 682 16.69 8.15 -37.79
CA ILE A 682 15.95 8.41 -36.55
C ILE A 682 15.29 7.12 -36.09
N ILE A 683 15.52 6.71 -34.84
CA ILE A 683 14.83 5.59 -34.19
C ILE A 683 13.87 6.18 -33.15
N PRO A 684 12.55 6.06 -33.35
CA PRO A 684 11.56 6.56 -32.40
C PRO A 684 11.39 5.58 -31.21
N TYR A 685 10.96 6.10 -30.06
CA TYR A 685 10.89 5.31 -28.82
C TYR A 685 9.92 4.12 -28.83
N TYR A 686 8.97 4.08 -29.77
CA TYR A 686 8.00 2.99 -29.86
C TYR A 686 8.47 1.79 -30.68
N GLU A 687 9.66 1.85 -31.30
CA GLU A 687 10.23 0.76 -32.12
C GLU A 687 11.16 -0.17 -31.31
N PHE A 688 11.27 0.04 -29.99
CA PHE A 688 12.17 -0.73 -29.11
C PHE A 688 11.65 -2.11 -28.68
N ASP A 689 10.93 -2.81 -29.57
CA ASP A 689 10.44 -4.15 -29.30
C ASP A 689 11.46 -5.24 -29.71
N ARG A 690 11.02 -6.51 -29.74
CA ARG A 690 11.86 -7.66 -30.10
C ARG A 690 12.35 -7.64 -31.55
N TYR A 691 11.84 -6.72 -32.38
CA TYR A 691 12.14 -6.60 -33.80
C TYR A 691 12.92 -5.32 -34.12
N ILE A 692 13.51 -4.65 -33.13
CA ILE A 692 14.32 -3.44 -33.35
C ILE A 692 15.44 -3.63 -34.38
N GLN A 693 16.06 -4.83 -34.44
CA GLN A 693 17.05 -5.13 -35.47
C GLN A 693 16.44 -5.11 -36.88
N ASP A 694 15.25 -5.69 -37.06
CA ASP A 694 14.58 -5.75 -38.35
C ASP A 694 14.16 -4.34 -38.79
N TYR A 695 13.70 -3.50 -37.86
CA TYR A 695 13.46 -2.07 -38.10
C TYR A 695 14.74 -1.36 -38.56
N ILE A 696 15.85 -1.55 -37.84
CA ILE A 696 17.14 -0.93 -38.16
C ILE A 696 17.62 -1.36 -39.55
N ILE A 697 17.58 -2.66 -39.85
CA ILE A 697 17.94 -3.22 -41.16
C ILE A 697 17.12 -2.55 -42.26
N ASN A 698 15.79 -2.64 -42.19
CA ASN A 698 14.88 -2.11 -43.21
C ASN A 698 15.06 -0.59 -43.44
N LYS A 699 15.37 0.17 -42.39
CA LYS A 699 15.58 1.61 -42.52
C LYS A 699 16.96 1.94 -43.06
N LEU A 700 18.01 1.23 -42.65
CA LEU A 700 19.37 1.43 -43.14
C LEU A 700 19.48 1.07 -44.63
N GLU A 701 18.86 -0.02 -45.09
CA GLU A 701 18.81 -0.40 -46.51
C GLU A 701 18.27 0.75 -47.36
N LYS A 702 17.17 1.37 -46.94
CA LYS A 702 16.55 2.50 -47.65
C LYS A 702 17.42 3.76 -47.65
N ILE A 703 18.06 4.07 -46.51
CA ILE A 703 18.87 5.30 -46.36
C ILE A 703 20.20 5.17 -47.11
N LEU A 704 20.84 4.01 -47.03
CA LEU A 704 22.17 3.76 -47.58
C LEU A 704 22.12 3.17 -48.99
N LYS A 705 20.97 2.67 -49.45
CA LYS A 705 20.79 1.95 -50.72
C LYS A 705 21.70 0.72 -50.81
N ILE A 706 21.65 -0.11 -49.77
CA ILE A 706 22.43 -1.36 -49.63
C ILE A 706 21.48 -2.52 -49.35
N ASP A 707 21.93 -3.76 -49.58
CA ASP A 707 21.20 -4.98 -49.23
C ASP A 707 21.76 -5.58 -47.93
N LEU A 708 20.94 -5.58 -46.87
CA LEU A 708 21.26 -6.13 -45.56
C LEU A 708 20.50 -7.43 -45.27
N SER A 709 19.83 -8.03 -46.27
CA SER A 709 19.03 -9.26 -46.12
C SER A 709 19.82 -10.45 -45.56
N LYS A 710 21.14 -10.51 -45.81
CA LYS A 710 22.06 -11.55 -45.32
C LYS A 710 22.68 -11.25 -43.94
N THR A 711 22.24 -10.19 -43.26
CA THR A 711 22.77 -9.81 -41.95
C THR A 711 22.30 -10.78 -40.86
N PRO A 712 23.20 -11.39 -40.07
CA PRO A 712 22.79 -12.29 -39.00
C PRO A 712 22.06 -11.53 -37.88
N ARG A 713 21.17 -12.23 -37.17
CA ARG A 713 20.56 -11.71 -35.93
C ARG A 713 21.65 -11.51 -34.88
N PHE A 714 21.92 -10.26 -34.52
CA PHE A 714 22.82 -9.94 -33.42
C PHE A 714 22.07 -10.04 -32.12
N ILE A 715 22.61 -10.83 -31.20
CA ILE A 715 22.10 -10.86 -29.83
C ILE A 715 22.43 -9.50 -29.21
N ILE A 716 21.40 -8.69 -28.97
CA ILE A 716 21.49 -7.48 -28.16
C ILE A 716 21.62 -7.94 -26.71
N SER A 717 22.82 -8.33 -26.30
CA SER A 717 23.06 -8.69 -24.92
C SER A 717 23.00 -7.45 -24.03
N ALA A 718 22.04 -7.45 -23.12
CA ALA A 718 22.36 -7.25 -21.72
C ALA A 718 21.73 -8.32 -20.80
N ASN A 719 21.44 -9.52 -21.35
CA ASN A 719 20.64 -10.63 -20.79
C ASN A 719 19.13 -10.53 -21.01
N TYR A 720 18.66 -10.46 -22.26
CA TYR A 720 17.24 -10.73 -22.52
C TYR A 720 16.95 -12.23 -22.52
N ASN A 721 17.75 -13.03 -23.25
CA ASN A 721 17.56 -14.48 -23.32
C ASN A 721 18.05 -15.23 -22.08
N GLU A 722 19.14 -14.79 -21.45
CA GLU A 722 19.68 -15.46 -20.25
C GLU A 722 18.86 -15.13 -18.99
N ASN A 723 18.31 -13.92 -18.87
CA ASN A 723 17.37 -13.60 -17.79
C ASN A 723 15.99 -14.22 -18.03
N GLN A 724 15.59 -14.40 -19.29
CA GLN A 724 14.38 -15.15 -19.60
C GLN A 724 14.60 -16.64 -19.31
N LYS A 725 15.76 -17.22 -19.63
CA LYS A 725 16.12 -18.60 -19.31
C LYS A 725 16.31 -18.83 -17.81
N LEU A 726 16.96 -17.91 -17.08
CA LEU A 726 17.06 -17.93 -15.62
C LEU A 726 15.71 -17.69 -14.94
N MET A 727 14.84 -16.84 -15.49
CA MET A 727 13.47 -16.71 -15.03
C MET A 727 12.67 -17.97 -15.33
N GLU A 728 12.81 -18.57 -16.51
CA GLU A 728 12.16 -19.83 -16.88
C GLU A 728 12.67 -20.98 -16.02
N GLU A 729 13.98 -21.09 -15.74
CA GLU A 729 14.59 -22.07 -14.82
C GLU A 729 14.18 -21.82 -13.37
N TYR A 730 14.14 -20.57 -12.90
CA TYR A 730 13.61 -20.21 -11.58
C TYR A 730 12.11 -20.53 -11.45
N LEU A 731 11.34 -20.31 -12.51
CA LEU A 731 9.91 -20.63 -12.57
C LEU A 731 9.65 -22.14 -12.75
N ASN A 732 10.55 -22.88 -13.40
CA ASN A 732 10.47 -24.32 -13.60
C ASN A 732 10.93 -25.09 -12.34
N ASN A 733 11.90 -24.56 -11.60
CA ASN A 733 12.35 -25.09 -10.32
C ASN A 733 11.33 -24.85 -9.18
N GLN A 734 10.26 -24.09 -9.43
CA GLN A 734 9.07 -24.06 -8.59
C GLN A 734 8.01 -24.99 -9.18
N ASN A 735 8.16 -26.28 -8.89
CA ASN A 735 7.29 -27.42 -9.22
C ASN A 735 5.89 -27.08 -9.76
N CYS A 736 5.75 -27.13 -11.09
CA CYS A 736 4.48 -27.41 -11.75
C CYS A 736 4.70 -28.52 -12.78
N ASN A 737 4.39 -29.76 -12.39
CA ASN A 737 4.26 -30.88 -13.31
C ASN A 737 3.05 -30.65 -14.23
N ALA A 738 3.26 -30.58 -15.55
CA ALA A 738 2.16 -30.58 -16.51
C ALA A 738 2.57 -31.31 -17.81
N ASN A 739 2.42 -32.63 -17.81
CA ASN A 739 2.28 -33.43 -19.01
C ASN A 739 0.87 -33.18 -19.59
N ASN A 740 0.70 -32.15 -20.44
CA ASN A 740 -0.29 -32.12 -21.52
C ASN A 740 -0.21 -30.83 -22.35
N VAL A 741 -0.04 -31.00 -23.67
CA VAL A 741 0.29 -29.97 -24.67
C VAL A 741 -0.82 -28.92 -24.87
N ASN A 742 -2.05 -29.19 -24.43
CA ASN A 742 -3.19 -28.26 -24.62
C ASN A 742 -3.26 -27.09 -23.61
N ASN A 743 -2.40 -27.05 -22.60
CA ASN A 743 -2.34 -25.94 -21.61
C ASN A 743 -1.33 -24.83 -21.95
N TYR A 744 -0.63 -24.91 -23.09
CA TYR A 744 0.41 -23.95 -23.45
C TYR A 744 -0.14 -22.55 -23.79
N LEU A 745 -1.39 -22.46 -24.27
CA LEU A 745 -2.05 -21.20 -24.62
C LEU A 745 -2.77 -20.53 -23.43
N SER A 746 -3.22 -21.29 -22.42
CA SER A 746 -3.82 -20.75 -21.19
C SER A 746 -2.75 -20.17 -20.25
N CYS A 747 -1.61 -20.86 -20.11
CA CYS A 747 -0.48 -20.40 -19.29
C CYS A 747 0.16 -19.10 -19.79
N LYS A 748 0.07 -18.82 -21.11
CA LYS A 748 0.57 -17.58 -21.74
C LYS A 748 -0.28 -16.35 -21.41
N LYS A 749 -1.58 -16.52 -21.11
CA LYS A 749 -2.48 -15.43 -20.67
C LYS A 749 -2.35 -15.13 -19.18
N GLU A 750 -2.15 -16.14 -18.33
CA GLU A 750 -1.97 -15.97 -16.89
C GLU A 750 -0.67 -15.25 -16.49
N ARG A 751 0.43 -15.43 -17.25
CA ARG A 751 1.76 -14.91 -16.83
C ARG A 751 2.05 -13.47 -17.24
N ARG A 752 1.24 -12.84 -18.10
CA ARG A 752 1.38 -11.41 -18.45
C ARG A 752 0.88 -10.46 -17.34
N PHE A 753 0.15 -10.99 -16.35
CA PHE A 753 -0.57 -10.22 -15.34
C PHE A 753 0.01 -10.32 -13.91
N LYS A 754 1.04 -11.15 -13.66
CA LYS A 754 1.72 -11.24 -12.36
C LYS A 754 2.98 -10.36 -12.24
N ILE A 755 3.32 -9.58 -13.27
CA ILE A 755 4.24 -8.41 -13.20
C ILE A 755 3.38 -7.18 -12.94
#